data_AF-A0A0G4FCB5-F1
#
_entry.id   AF-A0A0G4FCB5-F1
#
_cell.length_a   1.000
_cell.length_b   1.000
_cell.length_c   1.000
_cell.angle_alpha   90.00
_cell.angle_beta   90.00
_cell.angle_gamma   90.00
#
_symmetry.space_group_name_H-M   'P 1'
#
loop_
_entity.id
_entity.type
_entity.pdbx_description
1 polymer ?
#
loop_
_entity_poly.entity_id
_entity_poly.type
_entity_poly.pdbx_seq_one_letter_code
_entity_poly.pdbx_strand_id
1 'polypeptide(L)'
;MRSVLLACVWLLPSSKGRELRRPAFLRTSIADSKGGGVRFRPLSPLRKAPSPPPTPTLPSWSTCCAALTLSAATNEREVPPLPPPPSHPVPSVPKRSTGASTTTRTRRAAVAPAPTRRRKTTTSTTARKSSSSTSRRGAASPSPTPAPKPVPPVTDLPRRLPDECVEIISWNVNGLRANLRNGGIQTLLEEHPHLDFLCLQETRVSPDTPLPEFDAIRQHFPYCYFHCAARAGYSGTAVLSKTPPLRVLLDINLGGGEGGEEDKEGRVVTWETESFFLLSVYSPNAQGELQRLEYKHRQWNPAFFAHIERLRRQKPVVIAGDLNVAHTPKDLFSPLESEGLPGYTPEERSDFSDLLATGYVDTFRNCHPDMGGAYSWFSYRYKDKQRNRGWRIDYVLVSDRCHDAVKGAYIEKSIDGSDHVPVGVVLNTTVLSAVCGATTAKGGGVKKNEAVKKGVSSRLRSPLRPLCRSRLNSLEEGTSAATAERTAVGVSPSQANGAPYAAAAPTTRVDGDIEAKGKGVAWYPEWSSDRAIEHITTDVSMTDLVSLCRRRGFVFQSSEIYNGMNGFWDYGPLGVEVHRNIKNRWWDKMVREREDIVGLDCSIIMAPKTWEASGHVGGFSDPMIDCKESKMRYRADQLYFARVELESGELLGYISMLDGDNNEAHAKKLVKTLMKKADVKGDTKPLELKDATQAAPEEIPLIPSPATGIPGSLTPPREFNLMFETSVGALSDAASKAYLRPETAQGIFVNFKNVAQTSRVKVPFGIAQIGKAFRNEINPRNFIFRSREFEQMEIEYFIPPDEDAWPEYYKQWIGESWDWLKSIGLREDLMSYDVHQKCDLAHYARACTDIIFKFPFGESELMGIAARGDFDLSQHEKTSGKSMEYFDSDPNAADKRRYVPHVIEPSLGVDRLFLAVMVSAYVEEKVDGEKRTYLKFHPSLAPYKAAVLPLVKNKPELVSKARGIFEKLKRRYSVFWDASGSIGRRYRRADEVGVPFAITVDFDSLQDDSVTVRDRDSCEQTRMKISDLYPFLTQQIDPW
;
A
#
# COMPACT_ATOMS: atom_id res chain seq x y z
N MET A 1 -42.02 -30.31 18.15
CA MET A 1 -43.43 -30.06 17.75
C MET A 1 -43.60 -28.57 17.50
N ARG A 2 -44.35 -28.19 16.45
CA ARG A 2 -45.08 -26.90 16.18
C ARG A 2 -44.70 -25.63 16.98
N SER A 3 -44.62 -24.41 16.42
CA SER A 3 -44.80 -23.91 15.04
C SER A 3 -44.50 -22.39 15.02
N VAL A 4 -43.93 -21.86 13.92
CA VAL A 4 -44.48 -20.77 13.05
C VAL A 4 -45.15 -19.56 13.77
N LEU A 5 -44.81 -18.27 13.55
CA LEU A 5 -44.87 -17.51 12.27
C LEU A 5 -44.11 -16.15 12.32
N LEU A 6 -43.94 -15.55 11.13
CA LEU A 6 -43.35 -14.25 10.82
C LEU A 6 -44.25 -13.01 11.13
N ALA A 7 -43.57 -11.91 11.51
CA ALA A 7 -43.60 -10.55 10.93
C ALA A 7 -44.80 -9.54 11.06
N CYS A 8 -44.38 -8.25 11.01
CA CYS A 8 -45.09 -7.03 10.57
C CYS A 8 -46.05 -6.25 11.51
N VAL A 9 -45.43 -5.36 12.30
CA VAL A 9 -45.59 -3.87 12.34
C VAL A 9 -46.99 -3.22 12.13
N TRP A 10 -47.30 -2.29 13.04
CA TRP A 10 -48.45 -1.37 13.12
C TRP A 10 -48.68 -0.50 11.86
N LEU A 11 -49.91 -0.20 11.42
CA LEU A 11 -51.00 0.60 12.03
C LEU A 11 -50.70 2.11 12.25
N LEU A 12 -51.41 2.95 11.48
CA LEU A 12 -51.74 4.34 11.78
C LEU A 12 -53.27 4.47 12.02
N PRO A 13 -53.76 5.50 12.75
CA PRO A 13 -54.64 5.18 13.89
C PRO A 13 -55.98 5.94 13.96
N SER A 14 -56.82 5.47 14.91
CA SER A 14 -57.87 6.24 15.63
C SER A 14 -59.13 6.63 14.83
N SER A 15 -60.38 6.50 15.32
CA SER A 15 -60.91 6.10 16.64
C SER A 15 -62.37 5.62 16.57
N LYS A 16 -62.77 4.76 17.54
CA LYS A 16 -64.11 4.55 18.15
C LYS A 16 -65.34 5.21 17.47
N GLY A 17 -66.46 4.54 17.18
CA GLY A 17 -66.85 3.14 17.33
C GLY A 17 -68.39 2.93 17.31
N ARG A 18 -68.84 1.67 17.22
CA ARG A 18 -70.23 1.14 17.19
C ARG A 18 -71.01 1.25 15.87
N GLU A 19 -71.85 0.25 15.67
CA GLU A 19 -72.50 -0.14 14.41
C GLU A 19 -73.75 0.70 14.09
N LEU A 20 -73.94 1.03 12.81
CA LEU A 20 -75.27 1.22 12.20
C LEU A 20 -75.18 1.07 10.66
N ARG A 21 -76.33 0.80 10.03
CA ARG A 21 -76.42 0.34 8.62
C ARG A 21 -76.41 1.51 7.60
N ARG A 22 -76.14 1.15 6.34
CA ARG A 22 -76.11 2.00 5.11
C ARG A 22 -77.34 2.89 4.90
N PRO A 23 -77.20 3.97 4.10
CA PRO A 23 -77.70 4.02 2.70
C PRO A 23 -76.61 4.49 1.71
N ALA A 24 -76.52 4.05 0.43
CA ALA A 24 -77.36 4.36 -0.76
C ALA A 24 -77.41 5.89 -1.05
N PHE A 25 -77.05 6.42 -2.22
CA PHE A 25 -77.52 6.21 -3.62
C PHE A 25 -76.37 6.52 -4.63
N LEU A 26 -76.37 6.15 -5.92
CA LEU A 26 -77.38 6.38 -6.98
C LEU A 26 -77.59 5.20 -7.96
N ARG A 27 -78.65 5.29 -8.77
CA ARG A 27 -79.23 4.25 -9.64
C ARG A 27 -78.97 4.51 -11.13
N THR A 28 -79.03 3.44 -11.95
CA THR A 28 -80.07 3.15 -13.00
C THR A 28 -79.74 1.79 -13.69
N SER A 29 -80.66 0.93 -14.13
CA SER A 29 -82.10 0.73 -13.82
C SER A 29 -82.61 -0.62 -14.38
N ILE A 30 -83.72 -1.16 -13.84
CA ILE A 30 -84.68 -2.13 -14.46
C ILE A 30 -84.19 -3.58 -14.69
N ALA A 31 -84.97 -4.67 -14.49
CA ALA A 31 -86.09 -4.96 -13.57
C ALA A 31 -86.40 -6.49 -13.56
N ASP A 32 -87.12 -6.93 -12.51
CA ASP A 32 -88.01 -8.11 -12.41
C ASP A 32 -87.53 -9.57 -12.57
N SER A 33 -88.27 -10.58 -12.08
CA SER A 33 -88.82 -10.77 -10.71
C SER A 33 -89.21 -12.26 -10.47
N LYS A 34 -89.17 -12.69 -9.19
CA LYS A 34 -89.98 -13.76 -8.55
C LYS A 34 -90.31 -15.10 -9.28
N GLY A 35 -89.63 -16.17 -8.85
CA GLY A 35 -90.22 -17.21 -7.98
C GLY A 35 -91.19 -18.28 -8.52
N GLY A 36 -90.86 -19.56 -8.26
CA GLY A 36 -91.81 -20.71 -8.22
C GLY A 36 -91.46 -21.90 -9.13
N GLY A 37 -91.85 -23.12 -8.76
CA GLY A 37 -92.04 -24.22 -9.74
C GLY A 37 -91.09 -25.44 -9.73
N VAL A 38 -91.12 -26.25 -8.67
CA VAL A 38 -91.35 -27.72 -8.68
C VAL A 38 -91.09 -28.55 -9.99
N ARG A 39 -90.18 -29.56 -9.85
CA ARG A 39 -90.14 -30.93 -10.44
C ARG A 39 -89.45 -31.31 -11.79
N PHE A 40 -88.61 -32.35 -11.62
CA PHE A 40 -88.29 -33.53 -12.47
C PHE A 40 -87.24 -33.49 -13.62
N ARG A 41 -86.50 -34.62 -13.68
CA ARG A 41 -85.39 -35.01 -14.58
C ARG A 41 -85.93 -35.72 -15.85
N PRO A 42 -85.08 -36.04 -16.85
CA PRO A 42 -84.21 -37.24 -16.84
C PRO A 42 -82.69 -36.89 -16.81
N LEU A 43 -81.80 -37.62 -16.11
CA LEU A 43 -81.12 -38.88 -16.54
C LEU A 43 -80.36 -38.69 -17.88
N SER A 44 -79.05 -38.99 -18.03
CA SER A 44 -78.15 -39.85 -17.25
C SER A 44 -76.64 -39.47 -17.43
N PRO A 45 -75.68 -40.09 -16.70
CA PRO A 45 -74.40 -39.44 -16.31
C PRO A 45 -73.16 -40.07 -17.01
N LEU A 46 -71.90 -39.66 -16.76
CA LEU A 46 -71.08 -40.04 -15.58
C LEU A 46 -69.66 -39.42 -15.57
N ARG A 47 -69.19 -39.09 -14.35
CA ARG A 47 -67.80 -39.12 -13.81
C ARG A 47 -66.71 -38.33 -14.58
N LYS A 48 -66.21 -37.20 -14.04
CA LYS A 48 -65.22 -37.03 -12.94
C LYS A 48 -63.78 -37.44 -13.31
N ALA A 49 -62.86 -36.46 -13.20
CA ALA A 49 -61.40 -36.58 -13.25
C ALA A 49 -60.82 -37.51 -12.16
N PRO A 50 -59.56 -37.99 -12.27
CA PRO A 50 -58.43 -37.19 -11.70
C PRO A 50 -57.03 -37.37 -12.35
N SER A 51 -56.10 -36.48 -11.97
CA SER A 51 -54.62 -36.61 -11.76
C SER A 51 -53.65 -37.24 -12.79
N PRO A 52 -52.38 -36.74 -12.88
CA PRO A 52 -51.34 -37.23 -13.80
C PRO A 52 -50.39 -38.29 -13.19
N PRO A 53 -49.65 -39.05 -14.03
CA PRO A 53 -48.26 -39.43 -13.74
C PRO A 53 -47.35 -39.33 -15.02
N PRO A 54 -46.21 -40.04 -15.24
CA PRO A 54 -44.92 -39.38 -15.52
C PRO A 54 -44.23 -39.78 -16.86
N THR A 55 -42.98 -39.31 -17.07
CA THR A 55 -42.05 -39.59 -18.20
C THR A 55 -41.65 -41.07 -18.34
N PRO A 56 -41.30 -41.57 -19.56
CA PRO A 56 -39.87 -41.85 -19.88
C PRO A 56 -39.40 -41.93 -21.38
N THR A 57 -38.08 -41.74 -21.58
CA THR A 57 -37.11 -42.43 -22.52
C THR A 57 -37.15 -42.41 -24.08
N LEU A 58 -35.91 -42.44 -24.63
CA LEU A 58 -35.36 -42.56 -26.02
C LEU A 58 -35.61 -43.96 -26.71
N PRO A 59 -35.24 -44.30 -27.99
CA PRO A 59 -34.05 -43.85 -28.78
C PRO A 59 -34.04 -43.88 -30.37
N SER A 60 -32.88 -43.44 -30.93
CA SER A 60 -32.08 -43.93 -32.10
C SER A 60 -32.42 -43.75 -33.61
N TRP A 61 -31.45 -43.13 -34.31
CA TRP A 61 -30.74 -43.52 -35.56
C TRP A 61 -31.21 -43.20 -37.01
N SER A 62 -30.26 -42.61 -37.78
CA SER A 62 -30.01 -42.68 -39.25
C SER A 62 -30.94 -41.94 -40.25
N THR A 63 -30.57 -41.59 -41.50
CA THR A 63 -29.34 -41.10 -42.20
C THR A 63 -29.78 -40.62 -43.62
N CYS A 64 -29.00 -39.78 -44.34
CA CYS A 64 -29.16 -39.43 -45.79
C CYS A 64 -30.38 -38.57 -46.21
N CYS A 65 -30.39 -37.83 -47.35
CA CYS A 65 -29.33 -37.12 -48.11
C CYS A 65 -29.94 -36.19 -49.21
N ALA A 66 -29.30 -35.04 -49.46
CA ALA A 66 -29.17 -34.33 -50.76
C ALA A 66 -30.35 -33.53 -51.43
N ALA A 67 -29.91 -32.50 -52.21
CA ALA A 67 -30.59 -31.58 -53.15
C ALA A 67 -31.51 -30.47 -52.56
N LEU A 68 -31.25 -29.13 -52.65
CA LEU A 68 -30.89 -28.20 -53.75
C LEU A 68 -32.04 -27.99 -54.77
N THR A 69 -32.53 -26.78 -55.15
CA THR A 69 -32.26 -25.35 -54.79
C THR A 69 -33.44 -24.44 -55.24
N LEU A 70 -33.39 -23.11 -54.98
CA LEU A 70 -34.33 -21.99 -55.37
C LEU A 70 -35.52 -21.74 -54.41
N SER A 71 -36.00 -20.49 -54.15
CA SER A 71 -35.43 -19.13 -54.24
C SER A 71 -36.31 -18.07 -53.55
N ALA A 72 -35.69 -17.16 -52.77
CA ALA A 72 -36.10 -15.76 -52.44
C ALA A 72 -37.31 -15.38 -51.53
N ALA A 73 -37.08 -14.30 -50.76
CA ALA A 73 -38.02 -13.28 -50.21
C ALA A 73 -38.91 -13.64 -48.98
N THR A 74 -38.55 -13.24 -47.74
CA THR A 74 -38.94 -11.99 -47.00
C THR A 74 -40.45 -11.84 -46.69
N ASN A 75 -40.92 -11.37 -45.53
CA ASN A 75 -40.33 -10.33 -44.65
C ASN A 75 -40.94 -10.33 -43.22
N GLU A 76 -40.15 -9.96 -42.20
CA GLU A 76 -40.61 -9.66 -40.83
C GLU A 76 -40.54 -8.16 -40.51
N ARG A 77 -41.37 -7.68 -39.57
CA ARG A 77 -41.34 -6.36 -38.89
C ARG A 77 -42.10 -6.49 -37.56
N GLU A 78 -41.84 -5.79 -36.45
CA GLU A 78 -40.85 -4.77 -35.99
C GLU A 78 -40.87 -4.83 -34.42
N VAL A 79 -40.04 -4.20 -33.56
CA VAL A 79 -39.45 -2.83 -33.48
C VAL A 79 -38.14 -2.86 -32.60
N PRO A 80 -37.38 -1.78 -32.26
CA PRO A 80 -35.94 -1.73 -32.64
C PRO A 80 -34.89 -1.40 -31.52
N PRO A 81 -33.58 -1.45 -31.82
CA PRO A 81 -32.49 -0.99 -30.95
C PRO A 81 -31.77 0.31 -31.40
N LEU A 82 -30.84 0.81 -30.56
CA LEU A 82 -30.11 2.09 -30.64
C LEU A 82 -28.81 2.07 -31.50
N PRO A 83 -28.27 3.24 -31.94
CA PRO A 83 -27.15 3.33 -32.88
C PRO A 83 -25.72 3.46 -32.27
N PRO A 84 -24.65 3.02 -32.99
CA PRO A 84 -23.23 3.16 -32.61
C PRO A 84 -22.52 4.40 -33.25
N PRO A 85 -21.26 4.74 -32.84
CA PRO A 85 -20.55 5.96 -33.26
C PRO A 85 -19.74 5.85 -34.59
N PRO A 86 -19.36 6.98 -35.23
CA PRO A 86 -18.77 7.00 -36.57
C PRO A 86 -17.23 6.97 -36.63
N SER A 87 -16.69 6.44 -37.74
CA SER A 87 -15.26 6.37 -38.09
C SER A 87 -14.92 7.21 -39.35
N HIS A 88 -13.64 7.57 -39.53
CA HIS A 88 -13.14 8.42 -40.63
C HIS A 88 -12.16 7.68 -41.57
N PRO A 89 -11.94 8.16 -42.83
CA PRO A 89 -11.50 7.32 -43.95
C PRO A 89 -9.98 7.33 -44.25
N VAL A 90 -9.56 6.35 -45.07
CA VAL A 90 -8.19 6.15 -45.59
C VAL A 90 -8.09 6.64 -47.06
N PRO A 91 -7.00 7.29 -47.51
CA PRO A 91 -6.82 7.71 -48.90
C PRO A 91 -6.29 6.60 -49.84
N SER A 92 -6.60 6.72 -51.13
CA SER A 92 -6.30 5.74 -52.18
C SER A 92 -4.98 5.97 -52.94
N VAL A 93 -4.44 4.90 -53.54
CA VAL A 93 -3.23 4.88 -54.38
C VAL A 93 -3.61 4.72 -55.87
N PRO A 94 -3.02 5.49 -56.82
CA PRO A 94 -3.26 5.30 -58.25
C PRO A 94 -2.33 4.26 -58.89
N LYS A 95 -2.82 3.55 -59.92
CA LYS A 95 -2.05 2.63 -60.79
C LYS A 95 -2.02 3.12 -62.24
N ARG A 96 -0.84 3.07 -62.88
CA ARG A 96 -0.52 2.89 -64.33
C ARG A 96 0.97 3.26 -64.54
N SER A 97 1.75 2.75 -65.49
CA SER A 97 1.63 1.60 -66.41
C SER A 97 3.04 1.24 -66.93
N THR A 98 3.17 0.10 -67.63
CA THR A 98 4.43 -0.53 -68.09
C THR A 98 5.33 0.31 -69.03
N GLY A 99 6.65 0.17 -68.87
CA GLY A 99 7.70 0.64 -69.79
C GLY A 99 9.08 0.09 -69.37
N ALA A 100 9.95 -0.28 -70.31
CA ALA A 100 11.10 -1.15 -70.06
C ALA A 100 12.47 -0.44 -69.97
N SER A 101 13.52 -1.24 -69.74
CA SER A 101 14.90 -1.07 -70.24
C SER A 101 15.98 -0.33 -69.40
N THR A 102 16.75 -1.14 -68.66
CA THR A 102 18.23 -1.30 -68.77
C THR A 102 19.24 -0.25 -68.20
N THR A 103 20.15 -0.78 -67.35
CA THR A 103 21.61 -0.46 -67.18
C THR A 103 22.18 0.83 -66.52
N THR A 104 23.07 0.56 -65.54
CA THR A 104 24.44 1.12 -65.38
C THR A 104 24.68 2.49 -64.71
N ARG A 105 24.93 2.45 -63.40
CA ARG A 105 26.22 2.80 -62.72
C ARG A 105 27.17 3.82 -63.40
N THR A 106 27.28 5.04 -62.84
CA THR A 106 28.51 5.77 -62.38
C THR A 106 28.11 7.16 -61.85
N ARG A 107 28.51 7.70 -60.69
CA ARG A 107 29.82 8.01 -60.05
C ARG A 107 30.33 9.47 -60.28
N ARG A 108 30.07 10.32 -59.26
CA ARG A 108 30.87 11.46 -58.72
C ARG A 108 31.04 12.82 -59.47
N ALA A 109 31.04 13.87 -58.62
CA ALA A 109 31.72 15.17 -58.70
C ALA A 109 31.17 16.26 -59.66
N ALA A 110 31.32 17.58 -59.42
CA ALA A 110 31.53 18.39 -58.18
C ALA A 110 31.43 19.91 -58.50
N VAL A 111 31.45 20.76 -57.46
CA VAL A 111 31.76 22.22 -57.46
C VAL A 111 30.62 23.22 -57.85
N ALA A 112 30.67 24.39 -57.19
CA ALA A 112 29.75 25.55 -57.19
C ALA A 112 30.14 26.60 -58.29
N PRO A 113 29.68 27.89 -58.35
CA PRO A 113 28.90 28.71 -57.39
C PRO A 113 27.72 29.55 -57.98
N ALA A 114 27.15 30.45 -57.16
CA ALA A 114 25.99 31.32 -57.44
C ALA A 114 26.29 32.49 -58.43
N PRO A 115 25.26 33.28 -58.87
CA PRO A 115 24.99 34.54 -58.17
C PRO A 115 23.55 35.13 -58.17
N THR A 116 23.23 35.83 -57.08
CA THR A 116 22.41 37.06 -56.89
C THR A 116 21.33 37.53 -57.88
N ARG A 117 20.19 38.02 -57.33
CA ARG A 117 19.72 39.40 -57.58
C ARG A 117 18.87 40.01 -56.42
N ARG A 118 19.21 41.24 -56.00
CA ARG A 118 18.45 42.14 -55.07
C ARG A 118 17.20 42.74 -55.77
N ARG A 119 16.13 43.23 -55.12
CA ARG A 119 15.90 44.50 -54.36
C ARG A 119 14.36 44.58 -54.10
N LYS A 120 13.75 45.33 -53.17
CA LYS A 120 14.13 46.03 -51.90
C LYS A 120 12.83 46.42 -51.13
N THR A 121 12.88 46.54 -49.80
CA THR A 121 12.15 47.46 -48.86
C THR A 121 10.92 48.27 -49.33
N THR A 122 9.86 48.44 -48.52
CA THR A 122 9.82 49.45 -47.41
C THR A 122 8.85 49.16 -46.23
N THR A 123 8.99 49.97 -45.18
CA THR A 123 8.36 49.99 -43.84
C THR A 123 6.98 50.68 -43.77
N SER A 124 6.11 50.32 -42.81
CA SER A 124 5.66 51.20 -41.71
C SER A 124 4.52 50.66 -40.81
N THR A 125 4.40 51.33 -39.67
CA THR A 125 3.64 51.25 -38.41
C THR A 125 2.10 51.15 -38.40
N THR A 126 1.56 50.97 -37.17
CA THR A 126 0.22 51.32 -36.62
C THR A 126 -0.98 50.36 -36.74
N ALA A 127 -1.97 50.55 -35.86
CA ALA A 127 -2.87 49.52 -35.33
C ALA A 127 -4.37 49.82 -35.49
N ARG A 128 -5.22 48.77 -35.56
CA ARG A 128 -6.47 48.62 -34.77
C ARG A 128 -7.20 47.27 -34.97
N LYS A 129 -8.17 47.03 -34.08
CA LYS A 129 -9.16 45.93 -33.96
C LYS A 129 -9.91 45.67 -35.30
N SER A 130 -10.55 44.52 -35.61
CA SER A 130 -11.35 43.60 -34.77
C SER A 130 -11.73 42.28 -35.50
N SER A 131 -12.13 41.24 -34.73
CA SER A 131 -13.08 40.12 -35.07
C SER A 131 -12.98 39.40 -36.44
N SER A 132 -12.79 38.07 -36.54
CA SER A 132 -13.86 37.07 -36.22
C SER A 132 -13.46 35.59 -36.52
N SER A 133 -14.18 34.66 -35.89
CA SER A 133 -14.55 33.29 -36.33
C SER A 133 -13.51 32.19 -36.72
N THR A 134 -13.32 31.25 -35.78
CA THR A 134 -13.36 29.76 -35.94
C THR A 134 -12.37 28.96 -36.84
N SER A 135 -11.35 28.39 -36.16
CA SER A 135 -11.26 26.93 -35.85
C SER A 135 -10.23 26.00 -36.54
N ARG A 136 -9.68 25.12 -35.68
CA ARG A 136 -9.09 23.76 -35.88
C ARG A 136 -7.61 23.56 -36.30
N ARG A 137 -6.85 23.17 -35.25
CA ARG A 137 -5.94 21.99 -35.12
C ARG A 137 -4.48 22.08 -35.58
N GLY A 138 -3.60 21.80 -34.61
CA GLY A 138 -2.18 21.47 -34.77
C GLY A 138 -1.50 21.48 -33.40
N ALA A 139 -1.40 20.33 -32.72
CA ALA A 139 -0.92 20.25 -31.34
C ALA A 139 0.61 20.31 -31.26
N ALA A 140 1.14 21.19 -30.40
CA ALA A 140 2.56 21.31 -30.11
C ALA A 140 2.89 20.74 -28.72
N SER A 141 4.09 20.17 -28.56
CA SER A 141 4.61 19.65 -27.30
C SER A 141 4.74 20.77 -26.24
N PRO A 142 4.50 20.49 -24.94
CA PRO A 142 4.56 21.52 -23.91
C PRO A 142 6.00 21.97 -23.64
N SER A 143 6.20 23.29 -23.63
CA SER A 143 7.42 23.94 -23.14
C SER A 143 7.55 23.83 -21.62
N PRO A 144 8.77 23.85 -21.05
CA PRO A 144 8.95 23.84 -19.60
C PRO A 144 8.33 25.07 -18.93
N THR A 145 7.60 24.84 -17.85
CA THR A 145 6.96 25.88 -17.03
C THR A 145 7.99 26.89 -16.51
N PRO A 146 7.72 28.21 -16.54
CA PRO A 146 8.59 29.18 -15.89
C PRO A 146 8.72 28.90 -14.39
N ALA A 147 9.85 29.29 -13.80
CA ALA A 147 9.97 29.28 -12.34
C ALA A 147 8.84 30.11 -11.70
N PRO A 148 8.24 29.66 -10.58
CA PRO A 148 7.22 30.44 -9.90
C PRO A 148 7.80 31.80 -9.50
N LYS A 149 7.05 32.87 -9.78
CA LYS A 149 7.42 34.23 -9.36
C LYS A 149 7.51 34.27 -7.83
N PRO A 150 8.36 35.13 -7.25
CA PRO A 150 8.34 35.35 -5.80
C PRO A 150 6.94 35.75 -5.34
N VAL A 151 6.53 35.24 -4.19
CA VAL A 151 5.26 35.59 -3.53
C VAL A 151 5.23 37.10 -3.33
N PRO A 152 4.21 37.83 -3.81
CA PRO A 152 4.08 39.25 -3.49
C PRO A 152 3.88 39.40 -1.98
N PRO A 153 4.46 40.43 -1.32
CA PRO A 153 4.15 40.71 0.07
C PRO A 153 2.65 41.01 0.25
N VAL A 154 2.13 40.78 1.45
CA VAL A 154 0.73 41.08 1.79
C VAL A 154 0.50 42.59 1.77
N THR A 155 0.01 43.13 0.65
CA THR A 155 -0.20 44.57 0.47
C THR A 155 -1.53 44.95 -0.19
N ASP A 156 -2.60 44.17 0.04
CA ASP A 156 -3.97 44.51 -0.42
C ASP A 156 -5.05 44.42 0.68
N LEU A 157 -4.71 44.03 1.92
CA LEU A 157 -5.59 44.25 3.07
C LEU A 157 -5.33 45.64 3.66
N PRO A 158 -6.36 46.46 3.92
CA PRO A 158 -6.17 47.76 4.55
C PRO A 158 -5.66 47.57 5.99
N ARG A 159 -4.67 48.37 6.40
CA ARG A 159 -4.08 48.36 7.76
C ARG A 159 -5.08 48.61 8.90
N ARG A 160 -6.33 48.92 8.58
CA ARG A 160 -7.46 49.01 9.49
C ARG A 160 -8.65 48.32 8.84
N LEU A 161 -9.15 47.26 9.46
CA LEU A 161 -10.38 46.61 9.04
C LEU A 161 -11.60 47.48 9.43
N PRO A 162 -12.68 47.49 8.64
CA PRO A 162 -13.94 48.10 9.05
C PRO A 162 -14.53 47.41 10.28
N ASP A 163 -15.26 48.14 11.13
CA ASP A 163 -15.88 47.61 12.36
C ASP A 163 -16.92 46.48 12.10
N GLU A 164 -17.36 46.31 10.84
CA GLU A 164 -18.22 45.21 10.37
C GLU A 164 -17.45 43.98 9.86
N CYS A 165 -16.18 43.83 10.23
CA CYS A 165 -15.35 42.67 9.85
C CYS A 165 -14.80 41.95 11.08
N VAL A 166 -14.62 40.64 10.94
CA VAL A 166 -13.97 39.77 11.93
C VAL A 166 -12.73 39.16 11.31
N GLU A 167 -11.60 39.23 12.02
CA GLU A 167 -10.34 38.60 11.61
C GLU A 167 -10.11 37.29 12.38
N ILE A 168 -9.86 36.21 11.64
CA ILE A 168 -9.64 34.87 12.18
C ILE A 168 -8.30 34.36 11.63
N ILE A 169 -7.37 34.03 12.53
CA ILE A 169 -6.07 33.44 12.18
C ILE A 169 -5.95 32.06 12.80
N SER A 170 -5.45 31.10 12.02
CA SER A 170 -5.01 29.79 12.49
C SER A 170 -3.49 29.68 12.47
N TRP A 171 -2.91 29.03 13.48
CA TRP A 171 -1.48 28.75 13.51
C TRP A 171 -1.18 27.45 14.27
N ASN A 172 -0.59 26.46 13.58
CA ASN A 172 0.12 25.38 14.27
C ASN A 172 1.42 25.96 14.89
N VAL A 173 1.53 25.90 16.21
CA VAL A 173 2.66 26.50 16.96
C VAL A 173 3.76 25.49 17.33
N ASN A 174 3.61 24.21 16.99
CA ASN A 174 4.57 23.12 17.28
C ASN A 174 5.09 23.13 18.74
N GLY A 175 4.20 23.39 19.70
CA GLY A 175 4.49 23.59 21.12
C GLY A 175 4.40 25.05 21.58
N LEU A 176 3.26 25.41 22.16
CA LEU A 176 2.92 26.78 22.59
C LEU A 176 4.00 27.41 23.49
N ARG A 177 4.53 26.69 24.49
CA ARG A 177 5.55 27.22 25.41
C ARG A 177 6.82 27.70 24.68
N ALA A 178 7.21 27.02 23.59
CA ALA A 178 8.38 27.42 22.82
C ALA A 178 8.09 28.69 21.99
N ASN A 179 6.92 28.76 21.35
CA ASN A 179 6.48 29.92 20.60
C ASN A 179 6.37 31.18 21.49
N LEU A 180 5.76 31.06 22.68
CA LEU A 180 5.63 32.15 23.65
C LEU A 180 6.98 32.73 24.08
N ARG A 181 7.90 31.86 24.50
CA ARG A 181 9.26 32.26 24.93
C ARG A 181 10.06 32.93 23.82
N ASN A 182 9.79 32.58 22.56
CA ASN A 182 10.42 33.17 21.39
C ASN A 182 9.70 34.44 20.89
N GLY A 183 8.60 34.86 21.53
CA GLY A 183 7.82 36.04 21.16
C GLY A 183 6.89 35.88 19.95
N GLY A 184 6.68 34.66 19.43
CA GLY A 184 5.97 34.45 18.15
C GLY A 184 4.55 35.02 18.13
N ILE A 185 3.70 34.66 19.10
CA ILE A 185 2.34 35.25 19.23
C ILE A 185 2.39 36.74 19.57
N GLN A 186 3.43 37.23 20.25
CA GLN A 186 3.58 38.65 20.55
C GLN A 186 3.78 39.46 19.26
N THR A 187 4.69 39.03 18.38
CA THR A 187 4.89 39.62 17.06
C THR A 187 3.64 39.51 16.17
N LEU A 188 2.92 38.38 16.24
CA LEU A 188 1.63 38.23 15.55
C LEU A 188 0.60 39.29 15.97
N LEU A 189 0.51 39.60 17.27
CA LEU A 189 -0.42 40.62 17.79
C LEU A 189 0.04 42.06 17.51
N GLU A 190 1.33 42.28 17.28
CA GLU A 190 1.89 43.57 16.88
C GLU A 190 1.61 43.87 15.39
N GLU A 191 1.72 42.86 14.52
CA GLU A 191 1.38 42.98 13.09
C GLU A 191 -0.15 42.92 12.84
N HIS A 192 -0.90 42.15 13.64
CA HIS A 192 -2.37 42.01 13.55
C HIS A 192 -3.08 42.49 14.84
N PRO A 193 -3.07 43.80 15.15
CA PRO A 193 -3.69 44.34 16.38
C PRO A 193 -5.22 44.19 16.41
N HIS A 194 -5.84 43.98 15.25
CA HIS A 194 -7.29 43.84 15.11
C HIS A 194 -7.78 42.40 15.30
N LEU A 195 -6.90 41.39 15.34
CA LEU A 195 -7.23 39.96 15.41
C LEU A 195 -8.32 39.60 16.44
N ASP A 196 -9.45 39.04 16.00
CA ASP A 196 -10.58 38.71 16.89
C ASP A 196 -10.54 37.29 17.43
N PHE A 197 -10.10 36.35 16.59
CA PHE A 197 -10.01 34.93 16.91
C PHE A 197 -8.64 34.35 16.49
N LEU A 198 -7.96 33.74 17.45
CA LEU A 198 -6.72 32.98 17.21
C LEU A 198 -6.95 31.50 17.49
N CYS A 199 -6.92 30.69 16.45
CA CYS A 199 -6.99 29.23 16.51
C CYS A 199 -5.58 28.66 16.57
N LEU A 200 -5.23 27.94 17.65
CA LEU A 200 -3.91 27.33 17.79
C LEU A 200 -3.99 25.82 17.66
N GLN A 201 -3.04 25.25 16.92
CA GLN A 201 -2.84 23.81 16.78
C GLN A 201 -1.49 23.39 17.37
N GLU A 202 -1.40 22.10 17.72
CA GLU A 202 -0.22 21.49 18.35
C GLU A 202 0.29 22.27 19.58
N THR A 203 -0.63 22.65 20.46
CA THR A 203 -0.28 23.44 21.65
C THR A 203 0.68 22.70 22.59
N ARG A 204 0.56 21.37 22.66
CA ARG A 204 1.36 20.43 23.50
C ARG A 204 1.40 20.83 24.99
N VAL A 205 0.34 21.45 25.50
CA VAL A 205 0.17 21.79 26.91
C VAL A 205 -0.82 20.84 27.59
N SER A 206 -0.68 20.68 28.91
CA SER A 206 -1.67 20.05 29.80
C SER A 206 -2.36 21.11 30.66
N PRO A 207 -3.53 20.85 31.28
CA PRO A 207 -4.23 21.82 32.12
C PRO A 207 -3.37 22.47 33.21
N ASP A 208 -2.48 21.69 33.83
CA ASP A 208 -1.59 22.14 34.92
C ASP A 208 -0.26 22.75 34.43
N THR A 209 -0.08 22.94 33.11
CA THR A 209 1.16 23.52 32.58
C THR A 209 1.24 25.02 32.92
N PRO A 210 2.29 25.47 33.66
CA PRO A 210 2.51 26.90 33.86
C PRO A 210 2.93 27.57 32.54
N LEU A 211 2.29 28.71 32.24
CA LEU A 211 2.55 29.55 31.07
C LEU A 211 2.61 31.04 31.51
N PRO A 212 3.66 31.47 32.24
CA PRO A 212 3.72 32.84 32.76
C PRO A 212 3.73 33.91 31.64
N GLU A 213 4.29 33.59 30.48
CA GLU A 213 4.29 34.48 29.31
C GLU A 213 2.89 34.65 28.68
N PHE A 214 1.97 33.71 28.94
CA PHE A 214 0.61 33.74 28.39
C PHE A 214 -0.30 34.77 29.08
N ASP A 215 0.07 35.27 30.26
CA ASP A 215 -0.68 36.31 30.97
C ASP A 215 -0.70 37.66 30.24
N ALA A 216 0.28 37.93 29.37
CA ALA A 216 0.23 39.07 28.46
C ALA A 216 -0.83 38.88 27.36
N ILE A 217 -0.91 37.67 26.77
CA ILE A 217 -1.87 37.33 25.71
C ILE A 217 -3.30 37.32 26.23
N ARG A 218 -3.53 36.90 27.49
CA ARG A 218 -4.85 36.98 28.15
C ARG A 218 -5.41 38.40 28.25
N GLN A 219 -4.57 39.44 28.15
CA GLN A 219 -5.04 40.83 28.11
C GLN A 219 -5.63 41.19 26.74
N HIS A 220 -5.14 40.55 25.67
CA HIS A 220 -5.68 40.71 24.31
C HIS A 220 -6.86 39.76 24.06
N PHE A 221 -6.80 38.54 24.59
CA PHE A 221 -7.85 37.52 24.49
C PHE A 221 -8.36 37.10 25.88
N PRO A 222 -9.37 37.79 26.44
CA PRO A 222 -9.95 37.44 27.73
C PRO A 222 -10.63 36.05 27.76
N TYR A 223 -10.99 35.49 26.60
CA TYR A 223 -11.62 34.17 26.49
C TYR A 223 -10.69 33.20 25.77
N CYS A 224 -10.14 32.23 26.50
CA CYS A 224 -9.22 31.22 25.96
C CYS A 224 -9.72 29.83 26.38
N TYR A 225 -9.93 28.92 25.43
CA TYR A 225 -10.30 27.53 25.68
C TYR A 225 -9.31 26.58 25.00
N PHE A 226 -8.88 25.56 25.74
CA PHE A 226 -7.90 24.56 25.32
C PHE A 226 -8.52 23.17 25.33
N HIS A 227 -8.24 22.38 24.29
CA HIS A 227 -8.43 20.94 24.30
C HIS A 227 -7.04 20.27 24.33
N CYS A 228 -6.67 19.74 25.48
CA CYS A 228 -5.37 19.11 25.70
C CYS A 228 -5.45 17.60 25.45
N ALA A 229 -4.45 17.00 24.82
CA ALA A 229 -4.38 15.55 24.72
C ALA A 229 -4.23 14.90 26.10
N ALA A 230 -4.84 13.72 26.29
CA ALA A 230 -4.69 12.91 27.50
C ALA A 230 -3.23 12.51 27.76
N ARG A 231 -2.42 12.37 26.70
CA ARG A 231 -0.97 12.24 26.78
C ARG A 231 -0.33 13.63 26.86
N ALA A 232 0.22 13.99 28.01
CA ALA A 232 0.93 15.26 28.21
C ALA A 232 2.04 15.47 27.17
N GLY A 233 2.14 16.69 26.63
CA GLY A 233 3.18 17.09 25.67
C GLY A 233 3.03 16.55 24.24
N TYR A 234 1.93 15.86 23.91
CA TYR A 234 1.77 15.17 22.62
C TYR A 234 1.04 16.00 21.56
N SER A 235 -0.20 16.41 21.82
CA SER A 235 -1.02 17.23 20.92
C SER A 235 -2.01 18.09 21.71
N GLY A 236 -2.73 18.95 21.00
CA GLY A 236 -3.78 19.79 21.59
C GLY A 236 -4.12 20.97 20.69
N THR A 237 -5.31 21.52 20.86
CA THR A 237 -5.84 22.67 20.13
C THR A 237 -6.36 23.74 21.09
N ALA A 238 -6.46 24.98 20.61
CA ALA A 238 -7.08 26.05 21.37
C ALA A 238 -7.82 27.05 20.45
N VAL A 239 -8.76 27.78 21.04
CA VAL A 239 -9.34 29.01 20.49
C VAL A 239 -9.22 30.11 21.53
N LEU A 240 -8.66 31.23 21.11
CA LEU A 240 -8.57 32.47 21.87
C LEU A 240 -9.44 33.52 21.19
N SER A 241 -10.21 34.30 21.94
CA SER A 241 -11.12 35.30 21.40
C SER A 241 -11.25 36.55 22.28
N LYS A 242 -11.51 37.68 21.62
CA LYS A 242 -11.98 38.94 22.26
C LYS A 242 -13.42 38.85 22.75
N THR A 243 -14.23 37.96 22.16
CA THR A 243 -15.67 37.80 22.45
C THR A 243 -15.96 36.47 23.15
N PRO A 244 -16.95 36.38 24.06
CA PRO A 244 -17.27 35.11 24.72
C PRO A 244 -17.95 34.11 23.76
N PRO A 245 -17.78 32.80 23.99
CA PRO A 245 -18.58 31.78 23.30
C PRO A 245 -20.00 31.72 23.89
N LEU A 246 -21.00 31.43 23.06
CA LEU A 246 -22.30 30.93 23.52
C LEU A 246 -22.17 29.50 24.07
N ARG A 247 -21.27 28.72 23.47
CA ARG A 247 -20.96 27.33 23.81
C ARG A 247 -19.58 26.96 23.29
N VAL A 248 -18.89 26.07 23.99
CA VAL A 248 -17.70 25.38 23.51
C VAL A 248 -17.97 23.87 23.52
N LEU A 249 -17.62 23.18 22.44
CA LEU A 249 -17.64 21.71 22.35
C LEU A 249 -16.22 21.24 22.02
N LEU A 250 -15.73 20.25 22.77
CA LEU A 250 -14.37 19.72 22.60
C LEU A 250 -14.34 18.39 21.84
N ASP A 251 -15.41 17.58 21.95
CA ASP A 251 -15.49 16.27 21.31
C ASP A 251 -16.24 16.30 19.96
N ILE A 252 -15.85 15.38 19.08
CA ILE A 252 -16.45 15.10 17.77
C ILE A 252 -17.11 13.72 17.68
N ASN A 253 -17.00 12.89 18.72
CA ASN A 253 -17.59 11.54 18.82
C ASN A 253 -17.12 10.59 17.71
N LEU A 254 -15.97 9.96 17.95
CA LEU A 254 -15.28 9.10 16.97
C LEU A 254 -16.03 7.79 16.63
N GLY A 255 -17.13 7.48 17.34
CA GLY A 255 -17.95 6.28 17.10
C GLY A 255 -19.28 6.51 16.37
N GLY A 256 -19.64 7.76 16.02
CA GLY A 256 -20.80 8.05 15.17
C GLY A 256 -22.20 7.79 15.75
N GLY A 257 -22.32 7.62 17.07
CA GLY A 257 -23.61 7.39 17.76
C GLY A 257 -23.57 7.79 19.24
N GLU A 258 -24.69 7.76 19.96
CA GLU A 258 -24.69 8.00 21.41
C GLU A 258 -23.85 6.92 22.11
N GLY A 259 -22.68 7.30 22.65
CA GLY A 259 -21.73 6.40 23.29
C GLY A 259 -20.45 6.06 22.50
N GLY A 260 -20.15 6.76 21.39
CA GLY A 260 -18.85 6.63 20.71
C GLY A 260 -17.67 7.20 21.50
N GLU A 261 -16.44 6.89 21.08
CA GLU A 261 -15.23 7.30 21.81
C GLU A 261 -14.95 8.81 21.73
N GLU A 262 -14.58 9.40 22.87
CA GLU A 262 -14.12 10.79 23.00
C GLU A 262 -12.75 11.00 22.33
N ASP A 263 -12.56 12.19 21.74
CA ASP A 263 -11.25 12.64 21.23
C ASP A 263 -10.20 12.85 22.35
N LYS A 264 -9.47 11.79 22.69
CA LYS A 264 -8.37 11.80 23.67
C LYS A 264 -7.10 12.51 23.18
N GLU A 265 -7.03 12.97 21.93
CA GLU A 265 -5.85 13.63 21.35
C GLU A 265 -5.99 15.17 21.27
N GLY A 266 -7.13 15.74 21.67
CA GLY A 266 -7.33 17.19 21.73
C GLY A 266 -7.31 17.87 20.35
N ARG A 267 -7.86 17.21 19.33
CA ARG A 267 -7.76 17.52 17.91
C ARG A 267 -8.72 18.62 17.46
N VAL A 268 -9.80 18.88 18.20
CA VAL A 268 -10.81 19.88 17.83
C VAL A 268 -11.25 20.73 19.01
N VAL A 269 -11.43 22.04 18.78
CA VAL A 269 -12.23 22.95 19.62
C VAL A 269 -13.30 23.60 18.74
N THR A 270 -14.57 23.38 19.05
CA THR A 270 -15.71 24.05 18.40
C THR A 270 -16.20 25.20 19.27
N TRP A 271 -16.25 26.40 18.72
CA TRP A 271 -16.67 27.65 19.34
C TRP A 271 -17.97 28.16 18.70
N GLU A 272 -19.04 28.29 19.49
CA GLU A 272 -20.31 28.83 19.02
C GLU A 272 -20.36 30.35 19.24
N THR A 273 -20.49 31.13 18.17
CA THR A 273 -20.84 32.57 18.23
C THR A 273 -22.34 32.75 17.94
N GLU A 274 -22.85 33.98 18.01
CA GLU A 274 -24.21 34.30 17.60
C GLU A 274 -24.47 33.98 16.12
N SER A 275 -23.49 34.23 15.24
CA SER A 275 -23.66 34.20 13.77
C SER A 275 -23.02 33.00 13.06
N PHE A 276 -22.05 32.31 13.68
CA PHE A 276 -21.35 31.16 13.08
C PHE A 276 -20.69 30.25 14.13
N PHE A 277 -20.37 29.01 13.74
CA PHE A 277 -19.44 28.15 14.47
C PHE A 277 -18.01 28.32 13.92
N LEU A 278 -17.03 28.45 14.81
CA LEU A 278 -15.60 28.40 14.48
C LEU A 278 -15.00 27.12 15.04
N LEU A 279 -14.27 26.35 14.23
CA LEU A 279 -13.54 25.18 14.69
C LEU A 279 -12.04 25.40 14.54
N SER A 280 -11.29 25.28 15.63
CA SER A 280 -9.85 25.06 15.60
C SER A 280 -9.59 23.56 15.45
N VAL A 281 -8.88 23.15 14.40
CA VAL A 281 -8.74 21.74 14.02
C VAL A 281 -7.28 21.37 13.80
N TYR A 282 -6.84 20.24 14.36
CA TYR A 282 -5.55 19.62 14.06
C TYR A 282 -5.82 18.18 13.61
N SER A 283 -5.99 17.96 12.30
CA SER A 283 -6.24 16.61 11.77
C SER A 283 -5.04 15.69 12.04
N PRO A 284 -5.24 14.38 12.30
CA PRO A 284 -4.15 13.43 12.42
C PRO A 284 -3.21 13.48 11.20
N ASN A 285 -1.91 13.50 11.45
CA ASN A 285 -0.91 13.23 10.42
C ASN A 285 -0.86 11.70 10.17
N ALA A 286 -0.78 11.27 8.91
CA ALA A 286 -0.71 9.84 8.56
C ALA A 286 0.57 9.12 9.05
N GLN A 287 1.60 9.88 9.46
CA GLN A 287 2.94 9.44 9.88
C GLN A 287 3.76 8.79 8.76
N GLY A 288 5.09 8.73 8.90
CA GLY A 288 6.04 8.46 7.81
C GLY A 288 5.70 7.27 6.90
N GLU A 289 5.36 6.13 7.50
CA GLU A 289 4.98 4.88 6.81
C GLU A 289 3.47 4.74 6.58
N LEU A 290 2.71 5.83 6.71
CA LEU A 290 1.24 5.88 6.61
C LEU A 290 0.51 5.04 7.68
N GLN A 291 1.18 4.72 8.79
CA GLN A 291 0.66 3.95 9.94
C GLN A 291 -0.66 4.49 10.52
N ARG A 292 -0.91 5.80 10.40
CA ARG A 292 -2.15 6.44 10.86
C ARG A 292 -3.09 6.86 9.73
N LEU A 293 -2.77 6.54 8.47
CA LEU A 293 -3.63 6.87 7.33
C LEU A 293 -5.00 6.19 7.45
N GLU A 294 -5.04 4.92 7.83
CA GLU A 294 -6.31 4.20 8.02
C GLU A 294 -7.16 4.82 9.14
N TYR A 295 -6.55 5.12 10.30
CA TYR A 295 -7.24 5.85 11.38
C TYR A 295 -7.79 7.19 10.91
N LYS A 296 -6.99 7.97 10.17
CA LYS A 296 -7.40 9.26 9.62
C LYS A 296 -8.57 9.11 8.64
N HIS A 297 -8.43 8.27 7.64
CA HIS A 297 -9.36 8.11 6.52
C HIS A 297 -10.65 7.35 6.90
N ARG A 298 -10.56 6.29 7.70
CA ARG A 298 -11.70 5.41 8.03
C ARG A 298 -12.45 5.78 9.31
N GLN A 299 -11.81 6.48 10.25
CA GLN A 299 -12.40 6.78 11.57
C GLN A 299 -12.52 8.29 11.80
N TRP A 300 -11.39 9.01 11.80
CA TRP A 300 -11.36 10.41 12.21
C TRP A 300 -12.03 11.36 11.20
N ASN A 301 -11.70 11.26 9.91
CA ASN A 301 -12.30 12.11 8.86
C ASN A 301 -13.83 11.89 8.76
N PRO A 302 -14.37 10.66 8.73
CA PRO A 302 -15.82 10.43 8.74
C PRO A 302 -16.53 11.00 9.97
N ALA A 303 -15.96 10.84 11.18
CA ALA A 303 -16.52 11.42 12.40
C ALA A 303 -16.49 12.96 12.37
N PHE A 304 -15.36 13.54 11.93
CA PHE A 304 -15.22 14.99 11.77
C PHE A 304 -16.21 15.55 10.74
N PHE A 305 -16.37 14.90 9.58
CA PHE A 305 -17.32 15.30 8.53
C PHE A 305 -18.78 15.22 9.00
N ALA A 306 -19.14 14.18 9.77
CA ALA A 306 -20.46 14.08 10.40
C ALA A 306 -20.70 15.21 11.42
N HIS A 307 -19.70 15.56 12.23
CA HIS A 307 -19.78 16.65 13.21
C HIS A 307 -19.96 18.01 12.54
N ILE A 308 -19.15 18.37 11.54
CA ILE A 308 -19.26 19.67 10.88
C ILE A 308 -20.57 19.83 10.09
N GLU A 309 -21.08 18.77 9.45
CA GLU A 309 -22.37 18.81 8.75
C GLU A 309 -23.55 18.96 9.74
N ARG A 310 -23.47 18.34 10.93
CA ARG A 310 -24.42 18.57 12.04
C ARG A 310 -24.42 20.04 12.51
N LEU A 311 -23.26 20.71 12.52
CA LEU A 311 -23.15 22.14 12.84
C LEU A 311 -23.65 23.04 11.69
N ARG A 312 -23.31 22.72 10.44
CA ARG A 312 -23.66 23.48 9.21
C ARG A 312 -25.17 23.58 8.99
N ARG A 313 -25.93 22.60 9.46
CA ARG A 313 -27.41 22.63 9.47
C ARG A 313 -27.99 23.73 10.38
N GLN A 314 -27.26 24.14 11.42
CA GLN A 314 -27.72 25.09 12.44
C GLN A 314 -27.27 26.52 12.14
N LYS A 315 -25.97 26.72 11.86
CA LYS A 315 -25.36 28.03 11.55
C LYS A 315 -24.26 27.85 10.49
N PRO A 316 -23.82 28.93 9.82
CA PRO A 316 -22.58 28.92 9.05
C PRO A 316 -21.40 28.36 9.84
N VAL A 317 -20.49 27.65 9.18
CA VAL A 317 -19.32 27.01 9.81
C VAL A 317 -18.04 27.52 9.18
N VAL A 318 -17.07 27.86 10.03
CA VAL A 318 -15.69 28.21 9.69
C VAL A 318 -14.79 27.15 10.32
N ILE A 319 -13.91 26.53 9.51
CA ILE A 319 -12.93 25.55 9.95
C ILE A 319 -11.55 26.17 9.75
N ALA A 320 -10.74 26.26 10.81
CA ALA A 320 -9.44 26.91 10.80
C ALA A 320 -8.41 25.95 11.42
N GLY A 321 -7.39 25.55 10.66
CA GLY A 321 -6.39 24.64 11.20
C GLY A 321 -5.50 23.88 10.22
N ASP A 322 -4.58 23.12 10.81
CA ASP A 322 -3.73 22.15 10.13
C ASP A 322 -4.53 20.88 9.85
N LEU A 323 -4.87 20.66 8.58
CA LEU A 323 -5.61 19.49 8.12
C LEU A 323 -4.67 18.36 7.68
N ASN A 324 -3.35 18.55 7.81
CA ASN A 324 -2.32 17.59 7.41
C ASN A 324 -2.57 17.03 6.00
N VAL A 325 -2.89 17.91 5.04
CA VAL A 325 -3.10 17.55 3.63
C VAL A 325 -2.84 18.74 2.70
N ALA A 326 -2.05 18.54 1.65
CA ALA A 326 -1.96 19.45 0.51
C ALA A 326 -2.98 19.01 -0.55
N HIS A 327 -3.98 19.83 -0.87
CA HIS A 327 -5.08 19.38 -1.74
C HIS A 327 -4.64 19.13 -3.19
N THR A 328 -3.85 20.06 -3.73
CA THR A 328 -3.49 20.11 -5.16
C THR A 328 -1.98 20.27 -5.38
N PRO A 329 -1.47 20.02 -6.61
CA PRO A 329 -0.09 20.36 -6.95
C PRO A 329 0.28 21.85 -6.78
N LYS A 330 -0.69 22.78 -6.71
CA LYS A 330 -0.41 24.21 -6.45
C LYS A 330 0.00 24.46 -4.98
N ASP A 331 -0.30 23.52 -4.09
CA ASP A 331 -0.08 23.59 -2.64
C ASP A 331 1.31 23.10 -2.22
N LEU A 332 2.15 22.66 -3.16
CA LEU A 332 3.46 22.06 -2.88
C LEU A 332 4.59 22.72 -3.67
N PHE A 333 5.77 22.78 -3.07
CA PHE A 333 7.00 23.16 -3.77
C PHE A 333 7.48 22.10 -4.77
N SER A 334 7.22 20.82 -4.52
CA SER A 334 7.64 19.72 -5.40
C SER A 334 6.63 18.58 -5.40
N PRO A 335 5.48 18.73 -6.10
CA PRO A 335 4.37 17.78 -6.08
C PRO A 335 4.80 16.34 -6.43
N LEU A 336 5.59 16.19 -7.50
CA LEU A 336 6.07 14.90 -7.98
C LEU A 336 7.03 14.18 -7.02
N GLU A 337 7.71 14.92 -6.13
CA GLU A 337 8.58 14.35 -5.09
C GLU A 337 7.79 14.07 -3.79
N SER A 338 6.56 14.57 -3.69
CA SER A 338 5.69 14.46 -2.51
C SER A 338 4.56 13.45 -2.66
N GLU A 339 4.26 12.96 -3.87
CA GLU A 339 3.15 12.05 -4.14
C GLU A 339 3.25 10.78 -3.28
N GLY A 340 2.19 10.48 -2.51
CA GLY A 340 2.14 9.34 -1.60
C GLY A 340 2.86 9.54 -0.26
N LEU A 341 3.47 10.70 0.00
CA LEU A 341 3.96 11.06 1.34
C LEU A 341 2.79 11.43 2.27
N PRO A 342 2.97 11.37 3.61
CA PRO A 342 1.96 11.80 4.57
C PRO A 342 1.56 13.26 4.34
N GLY A 343 0.26 13.51 4.19
CA GLY A 343 -0.27 14.81 3.79
C GLY A 343 -0.29 15.07 2.28
N TYR A 344 0.06 14.10 1.43
CA TYR A 344 -0.15 14.16 -0.01
C TYR A 344 -0.42 12.78 -0.62
N THR A 345 -1.15 11.95 0.12
CA THR A 345 -1.68 10.66 -0.37
C THR A 345 -2.94 10.86 -1.22
N PRO A 346 -3.27 9.93 -2.14
CA PRO A 346 -4.54 9.93 -2.86
C PRO A 346 -5.76 9.96 -1.92
N GLU A 347 -5.71 9.22 -0.81
CA GLU A 347 -6.78 9.11 0.19
C GLU A 347 -7.02 10.44 0.90
N GLU A 348 -5.99 11.08 1.44
CA GLU A 348 -6.12 12.40 2.10
C GLU A 348 -6.62 13.47 1.13
N ARG A 349 -6.16 13.42 -0.13
CA ARG A 349 -6.62 14.33 -1.19
C ARG A 349 -8.05 14.05 -1.63
N SER A 350 -8.50 12.79 -1.61
CA SER A 350 -9.89 12.41 -1.85
C SER A 350 -10.77 12.95 -0.73
N ASP A 351 -10.42 12.69 0.54
CA ASP A 351 -11.17 13.16 1.71
C ASP A 351 -11.33 14.69 1.70
N PHE A 352 -10.27 15.43 1.34
CA PHE A 352 -10.36 16.89 1.19
C PHE A 352 -11.24 17.32 0.00
N SER A 353 -11.19 16.59 -1.11
CA SER A 353 -12.06 16.85 -2.27
C SER A 353 -13.52 16.57 -1.96
N ASP A 354 -13.80 15.50 -1.21
CA ASP A 354 -15.13 15.14 -0.73
C ASP A 354 -15.66 16.19 0.27
N LEU A 355 -14.81 16.67 1.19
CA LEU A 355 -15.13 17.79 2.09
C LEU A 355 -15.56 19.04 1.30
N LEU A 356 -14.80 19.46 0.28
CA LEU A 356 -15.19 20.59 -0.57
C LEU A 356 -16.50 20.29 -1.33
N ALA A 357 -16.68 19.06 -1.82
CA ALA A 357 -17.90 18.64 -2.52
C ALA A 357 -19.17 18.68 -1.64
N THR A 358 -19.06 18.59 -0.31
CA THR A 358 -20.21 18.82 0.60
C THR A 358 -20.68 20.29 0.67
N GLY A 359 -19.92 21.20 0.06
CA GLY A 359 -20.20 22.64 0.04
C GLY A 359 -19.32 23.44 1.01
N TYR A 360 -18.07 23.05 1.24
CA TYR A 360 -17.07 23.91 1.88
C TYR A 360 -16.17 24.58 0.82
N VAL A 361 -15.70 25.78 1.12
CA VAL A 361 -14.84 26.58 0.23
C VAL A 361 -13.52 26.89 0.91
N ASP A 362 -12.41 26.57 0.24
CA ASP A 362 -11.07 27.02 0.57
C ASP A 362 -10.94 28.53 0.32
N THR A 363 -10.95 29.31 1.40
CA THR A 363 -10.96 30.79 1.33
C THR A 363 -9.74 31.37 0.62
N PHE A 364 -8.56 30.80 0.87
CA PHE A 364 -7.33 31.26 0.23
C PHE A 364 -7.35 30.94 -1.27
N ARG A 365 -7.79 29.74 -1.66
CA ARG A 365 -7.88 29.38 -3.09
C ARG A 365 -9.02 30.10 -3.81
N ASN A 366 -10.06 30.53 -3.08
CA ASN A 366 -11.12 31.40 -3.61
C ASN A 366 -10.61 32.82 -3.90
N CYS A 367 -9.87 33.44 -2.97
CA CYS A 367 -9.26 34.75 -3.19
C CYS A 367 -8.09 34.71 -4.19
N HIS A 368 -7.32 33.62 -4.20
CA HIS A 368 -6.06 33.49 -4.95
C HIS A 368 -6.00 32.19 -5.78
N PRO A 369 -6.90 32.02 -6.78
CA PRO A 369 -7.07 30.74 -7.50
C PRO A 369 -5.81 30.26 -8.22
N ASP A 370 -4.99 31.17 -8.74
CA ASP A 370 -3.78 30.86 -9.51
C ASP A 370 -2.46 31.09 -8.76
N MET A 371 -2.50 31.46 -7.48
CA MET A 371 -1.30 31.69 -6.68
C MET A 371 -0.66 30.37 -6.24
N GLY A 372 0.35 29.91 -7.00
CA GLY A 372 1.31 28.92 -6.53
C GLY A 372 2.43 29.56 -5.70
N GLY A 373 3.12 28.77 -4.87
CA GLY A 373 4.24 29.26 -4.07
C GLY A 373 3.87 29.82 -2.68
N ALA A 374 2.59 29.89 -2.35
CA ALA A 374 2.11 30.28 -1.02
C ALA A 374 1.95 29.03 -0.14
N TYR A 375 2.82 28.88 0.85
CA TYR A 375 2.95 27.69 1.68
C TYR A 375 2.83 28.03 3.16
N SER A 376 2.20 27.14 3.93
CA SER A 376 1.97 27.32 5.36
C SER A 376 2.98 26.57 6.23
N TRP A 377 3.59 25.47 5.76
CA TRP A 377 4.59 24.67 6.48
C TRP A 377 5.95 24.60 5.76
N PHE A 378 7.05 24.60 6.53
CA PHE A 378 8.43 24.56 6.02
C PHE A 378 9.38 23.75 6.91
N SER A 379 10.17 22.84 6.35
CA SER A 379 11.15 22.08 7.14
C SER A 379 12.32 22.96 7.66
N TYR A 380 12.64 22.82 8.95
CA TYR A 380 13.83 23.45 9.55
C TYR A 380 15.15 23.00 8.90
N ARG A 381 15.22 21.76 8.39
CA ARG A 381 16.49 21.10 8.01
C ARG A 381 17.30 21.82 6.93
N TYR A 382 16.65 22.58 6.03
CA TYR A 382 17.32 23.19 4.88
C TYR A 382 17.10 24.69 4.71
N LYS A 383 16.66 25.40 5.76
CA LYS A 383 16.25 26.82 5.68
C LYS A 383 15.17 27.03 4.60
N ASP A 384 14.19 26.13 4.59
CA ASP A 384 13.21 26.04 3.52
C ASP A 384 12.20 27.20 3.52
N LYS A 385 11.91 27.79 4.69
CA LYS A 385 11.15 29.04 4.80
C LYS A 385 11.83 30.17 4.01
N GLN A 386 13.12 30.40 4.23
CA GLN A 386 13.90 31.42 3.51
C GLN A 386 13.99 31.12 2.00
N ARG A 387 14.00 29.84 1.61
CA ARG A 387 14.06 29.39 0.20
C ARG A 387 12.69 29.23 -0.48
N ASN A 388 11.61 29.49 0.25
CA ASN A 388 10.22 29.25 -0.17
C ASN A 388 9.94 27.83 -0.68
N ARG A 389 10.36 26.81 0.10
CA ARG A 389 10.15 25.39 -0.20
C ARG A 389 9.21 24.75 0.81
N GLY A 390 7.94 25.07 0.70
CA GLY A 390 6.95 24.64 1.68
C GLY A 390 5.82 23.81 1.09
N TRP A 391 4.89 23.47 1.98
CA TRP A 391 3.61 22.82 1.70
C TRP A 391 2.50 23.74 2.25
N ARG A 392 1.33 23.80 1.62
CA ARG A 392 0.12 24.41 2.21
C ARG A 392 -0.76 23.28 2.74
N ILE A 393 -0.76 23.14 4.07
CA ILE A 393 -1.51 22.13 4.83
C ILE A 393 -2.40 22.74 5.93
N ASP A 394 -2.20 24.03 6.21
CA ASP A 394 -3.04 24.84 7.08
C ASP A 394 -4.07 25.60 6.22
N TYR A 395 -5.33 25.56 6.61
CA TYR A 395 -6.44 26.14 5.86
C TYR A 395 -7.36 26.96 6.75
N VAL A 396 -8.06 27.91 6.13
CA VAL A 396 -9.35 28.38 6.62
C VAL A 396 -10.41 28.06 5.57
N LEU A 397 -11.37 27.20 5.92
CA LEU A 397 -12.50 26.79 5.09
C LEU A 397 -13.79 27.42 5.63
N VAL A 398 -14.67 27.82 4.72
CA VAL A 398 -16.01 28.35 5.07
C VAL A 398 -17.09 27.51 4.41
N SER A 399 -18.21 27.26 5.09
CA SER A 399 -19.38 26.68 4.43
C SER A 399 -19.89 27.59 3.31
N ASP A 400 -20.44 27.00 2.25
CA ASP A 400 -21.17 27.62 1.13
C ASP A 400 -21.95 28.88 1.52
N ARG A 401 -22.73 28.80 2.59
CA ARG A 401 -23.57 29.90 3.11
C ARG A 401 -22.79 31.16 3.50
N CYS A 402 -21.52 31.06 3.89
CA CYS A 402 -20.67 32.19 4.27
C CYS A 402 -19.56 32.52 3.25
N HIS A 403 -19.61 31.95 2.04
CA HIS A 403 -18.73 32.31 0.92
C HIS A 403 -18.67 33.83 0.69
N ASP A 404 -19.83 34.49 0.54
CA ASP A 404 -19.91 35.92 0.21
C ASP A 404 -19.49 36.86 1.36
N ALA A 405 -19.29 36.30 2.56
CA ALA A 405 -18.73 37.03 3.69
C ALA A 405 -17.21 37.20 3.58
N VAL A 406 -16.50 36.37 2.80
CA VAL A 406 -15.04 36.42 2.66
C VAL A 406 -14.62 37.73 1.99
N LYS A 407 -13.88 38.57 2.71
CA LYS A 407 -13.30 39.82 2.21
C LYS A 407 -11.83 39.69 1.82
N GLY A 408 -11.12 38.74 2.40
CA GLY A 408 -9.75 38.41 2.02
C GLY A 408 -9.23 37.21 2.81
N ALA A 409 -8.22 36.54 2.25
CA ALA A 409 -7.51 35.43 2.88
C ALA A 409 -6.01 35.54 2.57
N TYR A 410 -5.15 35.15 3.49
CA TYR A 410 -3.70 35.35 3.43
C TYR A 410 -2.90 34.30 4.21
N ILE A 411 -1.59 34.26 3.97
CA ILE A 411 -0.63 33.39 4.66
C ILE A 411 0.54 34.27 5.10
N GLU A 412 0.71 34.48 6.41
CA GLU A 412 1.62 35.49 6.94
C GLU A 412 3.02 34.94 7.17
N LYS A 413 3.78 34.88 6.09
CA LYS A 413 5.11 34.25 6.09
C LYS A 413 6.17 35.03 6.89
N SER A 414 5.99 36.32 7.17
CA SER A 414 6.99 37.13 7.87
C SER A 414 7.14 36.76 9.36
N ILE A 415 6.08 36.22 9.98
CA ILE A 415 6.07 35.86 11.40
C ILE A 415 6.86 34.58 11.64
N ASP A 416 7.88 34.64 12.49
CA ASP A 416 8.66 33.50 12.99
C ASP A 416 8.12 33.01 14.35
N GLY A 417 8.34 31.74 14.68
CA GLY A 417 7.90 31.13 15.95
C GLY A 417 7.45 29.67 15.85
N SER A 418 7.30 29.13 14.64
CA SER A 418 6.95 27.73 14.33
C SER A 418 7.54 27.37 12.94
N ASP A 419 7.55 26.09 12.58
CA ASP A 419 7.76 25.61 11.20
C ASP A 419 6.53 25.83 10.32
N HIS A 420 5.37 26.04 10.93
CA HIS A 420 4.21 26.63 10.27
C HIS A 420 4.22 28.16 10.38
N VAL A 421 3.55 28.83 9.44
CA VAL A 421 3.26 30.26 9.46
C VAL A 421 1.75 30.51 9.60
N PRO A 422 1.32 31.62 10.21
CA PRO A 422 -0.11 31.90 10.40
C PRO A 422 -0.88 31.96 9.07
N VAL A 423 -2.10 31.44 9.05
CA VAL A 423 -3.04 31.54 7.91
C VAL A 423 -4.31 32.27 8.36
N GLY A 424 -4.74 33.28 7.61
CA GLY A 424 -5.78 34.21 8.05
C GLY A 424 -6.91 34.42 7.05
N VAL A 425 -8.08 34.76 7.56
CA VAL A 425 -9.24 35.21 6.79
C VAL A 425 -9.90 36.42 7.46
N VAL A 426 -10.43 37.33 6.64
CA VAL A 426 -11.30 38.42 7.06
C VAL A 426 -12.71 38.15 6.54
N LEU A 427 -13.69 38.10 7.44
CA LEU A 427 -15.10 37.87 7.12
C LEU A 427 -15.94 39.10 7.48
N ASN A 428 -16.94 39.45 6.67
CA ASN A 428 -17.89 40.50 7.00
C ASN A 428 -19.02 39.98 7.91
N THR A 429 -19.16 40.58 9.09
CA THR A 429 -20.08 40.13 10.14
C THR A 429 -21.54 40.42 9.82
N THR A 430 -21.83 41.48 9.07
CA THR A 430 -23.17 41.82 8.56
C THR A 430 -23.71 40.71 7.63
N VAL A 431 -22.89 40.21 6.70
CA VAL A 431 -23.26 39.08 5.82
C VAL A 431 -23.46 37.80 6.62
N LEU A 432 -22.53 37.46 7.54
CA LEU A 432 -22.66 36.28 8.40
C LEU A 432 -23.96 36.30 9.22
N SER A 433 -24.31 37.46 9.78
CA SER A 433 -25.52 37.65 10.60
C SER A 433 -26.81 37.53 9.79
N ALA A 434 -26.83 38.12 8.58
CA ALA A 434 -27.98 38.01 7.67
C ALA A 434 -28.23 36.56 7.21
N VAL A 435 -27.16 35.84 6.89
CA VAL A 435 -27.21 34.41 6.52
C VAL A 435 -27.68 33.55 7.69
N CYS A 436 -27.18 33.80 8.91
CA CYS A 436 -27.65 33.11 10.10
C CYS A 436 -29.15 33.34 10.34
N GLY A 437 -29.60 34.60 10.29
CA GLY A 437 -31.00 35.00 10.48
C GLY A 437 -31.99 34.47 9.42
N ALA A 438 -31.55 34.20 8.19
CA ALA A 438 -32.39 33.57 7.18
C ALA A 438 -32.81 32.13 7.56
N THR A 439 -32.01 31.45 8.38
CA THR A 439 -32.23 30.05 8.79
C THR A 439 -33.37 29.90 9.81
N THR A 440 -33.61 30.90 10.66
CA THR A 440 -34.68 30.88 11.67
C THR A 440 -36.06 31.27 11.10
N ALA A 441 -36.11 31.83 9.88
CA ALA A 441 -37.34 32.29 9.23
C ALA A 441 -38.11 31.21 8.45
N LYS A 442 -37.55 30.00 8.26
CA LYS A 442 -38.17 28.90 7.49
C LYS A 442 -38.31 27.60 8.30
N GLY A 443 -38.89 27.70 9.50
CA GLY A 443 -39.38 26.56 10.29
C GLY A 443 -40.72 26.91 10.92
N GLY A 444 -41.78 26.17 10.59
CA GLY A 444 -43.16 26.51 10.97
C GLY A 444 -43.38 26.54 12.48
N GLY A 445 -44.09 27.57 12.96
CA GLY A 445 -44.28 27.80 14.40
C GLY A 445 -45.25 26.82 15.08
N VAL A 446 -44.97 26.54 16.35
CA VAL A 446 -45.95 26.02 17.32
C VAL A 446 -46.23 27.12 18.35
N LYS A 447 -47.51 27.25 18.73
CA LYS A 447 -48.04 28.43 19.43
C LYS A 447 -47.54 28.54 20.88
N LYS A 448 -47.38 29.80 21.33
CA LYS A 448 -47.41 30.14 22.77
C LYS A 448 -48.72 29.62 23.39
N ASN A 449 -48.67 29.26 24.67
CA ASN A 449 -49.80 29.48 25.57
C ASN A 449 -49.32 30.02 26.92
N GLU A 450 -49.94 31.14 27.29
CA GLU A 450 -50.03 31.76 28.62
C GLU A 450 -50.76 30.82 29.61
N ALA A 451 -50.85 31.04 30.92
CA ALA A 451 -50.14 31.81 31.94
C ALA A 451 -50.76 31.35 33.30
N VAL A 452 -50.30 31.90 34.45
CA VAL A 452 -51.17 32.44 35.53
C VAL A 452 -50.33 32.87 36.74
N LYS A 453 -50.59 34.07 37.23
CA LYS A 453 -50.05 34.63 38.49
C LYS A 453 -50.95 34.24 39.67
N LYS A 454 -50.38 34.03 40.86
CA LYS A 454 -50.74 34.69 42.15
C LYS A 454 -50.04 34.02 43.35
N GLY A 455 -49.67 34.82 44.37
CA GLY A 455 -49.26 34.31 45.70
C GLY A 455 -48.02 34.99 46.29
N VAL A 456 -48.18 36.20 46.86
CA VAL A 456 -47.15 36.92 47.64
C VAL A 456 -47.42 36.58 49.13
N SER A 457 -46.45 36.26 50.01
CA SER A 457 -45.51 37.21 50.60
C SER A 457 -44.51 36.57 51.59
N SER A 458 -43.36 37.24 51.74
CA SER A 458 -42.49 37.29 52.93
C SER A 458 -41.39 36.22 53.16
N ARG A 459 -40.22 36.79 53.50
CA ARG A 459 -38.98 36.24 54.10
C ARG A 459 -37.85 35.74 53.17
N LEU A 460 -36.79 36.55 53.26
CA LEU A 460 -35.36 36.35 52.96
C LEU A 460 -34.87 36.54 51.52
N ARG A 461 -33.66 37.11 51.45
CA ARG A 461 -33.12 37.90 50.34
C ARG A 461 -31.84 37.25 49.78
N SER A 462 -31.61 37.50 48.49
CA SER A 462 -30.34 37.70 47.76
C SER A 462 -29.00 37.82 48.55
N PRO A 463 -27.83 37.75 47.87
CA PRO A 463 -27.51 37.16 46.57
C PRO A 463 -26.24 36.28 46.59
N LEU A 464 -25.93 35.62 45.47
CA LEU A 464 -24.53 35.37 45.10
C LEU A 464 -24.25 36.07 43.77
N ARG A 465 -23.43 37.13 43.82
CA ARG A 465 -22.89 37.84 42.65
C ARG A 465 -21.38 37.59 42.55
N PRO A 466 -20.79 37.66 41.34
CA PRO A 466 -19.37 37.39 41.10
C PRO A 466 -18.52 38.67 41.19
N LEU A 467 -17.20 38.51 41.40
CA LEU A 467 -16.07 39.16 40.69
C LEU A 467 -14.77 39.18 41.51
N CYS A 468 -13.65 39.49 40.82
CA CYS A 468 -12.40 40.05 41.36
C CYS A 468 -11.51 39.11 42.22
N ARG A 469 -10.21 39.38 42.39
CA ARG A 469 -9.17 40.07 41.59
C ARG A 469 -7.78 39.70 42.17
N SER A 470 -6.74 39.95 41.38
CA SER A 470 -5.31 40.11 41.73
C SER A 470 -4.85 40.32 43.19
N ARG A 471 -3.76 39.60 43.53
CA ARG A 471 -2.48 40.05 44.17
C ARG A 471 -2.35 40.40 45.67
N LEU A 472 -1.20 39.92 46.19
CA LEU A 472 -0.23 40.51 47.14
C LEU A 472 -0.46 40.42 48.67
N ASN A 473 0.59 39.90 49.33
CA ASN A 473 1.19 40.18 50.66
C ASN A 473 0.25 40.55 51.84
N SER A 474 0.40 40.00 53.05
CA SER A 474 1.60 40.12 53.91
C SER A 474 1.39 39.47 55.30
N LEU A 475 2.48 38.96 55.93
CA LEU A 475 2.73 38.86 57.40
C LEU A 475 1.72 38.00 58.24
N GLU A 476 2.07 37.31 59.33
CA GLU A 476 3.20 37.38 60.26
C GLU A 476 3.39 36.02 61.00
N GLU A 477 4.59 35.78 61.56
CA GLU A 477 5.02 34.88 62.67
C GLU A 477 4.30 33.54 63.03
N GLY A 478 4.98 32.44 63.39
CA GLY A 478 6.42 32.22 63.59
C GLY A 478 6.79 30.86 64.24
N THR A 479 8.02 30.79 64.79
CA THR A 479 8.70 29.69 65.51
C THR A 479 9.57 28.68 64.72
N SER A 480 10.73 28.45 65.33
CA SER A 480 12.01 27.86 64.88
C SER A 480 12.06 26.34 64.70
N ALA A 481 13.05 25.82 63.94
CA ALA A 481 14.23 25.13 64.53
C ALA A 481 15.32 24.66 63.52
N ALA A 482 16.57 24.79 63.97
CA ALA A 482 17.75 23.93 63.71
C ALA A 482 18.30 23.68 62.27
N THR A 483 19.50 24.21 62.05
CA THR A 483 20.54 23.82 61.08
C THR A 483 21.19 22.46 61.38
N ALA A 484 21.70 21.77 60.34
CA ALA A 484 23.07 21.20 60.33
C ALA A 484 23.47 20.63 58.95
N GLU A 485 24.73 20.90 58.59
CA GLU A 485 25.39 20.74 57.30
C GLU A 485 25.77 19.28 56.92
N ARG A 486 26.23 19.11 55.67
CA ARG A 486 27.32 18.16 55.35
C ARG A 486 28.39 18.82 54.48
N THR A 487 29.56 19.01 55.09
CA THR A 487 30.89 19.04 54.45
C THR A 487 31.60 17.72 54.86
N ALA A 488 32.73 17.23 54.33
CA ALA A 488 33.67 17.72 53.32
C ALA A 488 34.56 16.55 52.78
N VAL A 489 35.36 16.84 51.74
CA VAL A 489 36.72 16.29 51.47
C VAL A 489 36.93 14.79 51.13
N GLY A 490 37.17 14.59 49.82
CA GLY A 490 38.23 13.84 49.11
C GLY A 490 39.30 12.97 49.78
N VAL A 491 39.94 12.11 48.96
CA VAL A 491 41.39 11.74 48.90
C VAL A 491 41.59 10.62 47.83
N SER A 492 42.71 10.69 47.09
CA SER A 492 43.29 9.63 46.20
C SER A 492 44.71 9.29 46.71
N PRO A 493 45.53 8.35 46.18
CA PRO A 493 45.40 7.44 45.02
C PRO A 493 45.95 6.00 45.29
N SER A 494 46.56 5.33 44.27
CA SER A 494 47.36 4.07 44.30
C SER A 494 46.57 2.75 44.29
N GLN A 495 47.08 1.58 43.85
CA GLN A 495 48.01 1.19 42.76
C GLN A 495 47.92 -0.36 42.54
N ALA A 496 48.38 -0.85 41.38
CA ALA A 496 48.95 -2.19 41.13
C ALA A 496 48.08 -3.48 41.15
N ASN A 497 48.15 -4.18 39.99
CA ASN A 497 48.43 -5.62 39.79
C ASN A 497 47.48 -6.74 40.31
N GLY A 498 47.18 -7.70 39.42
CA GLY A 498 46.92 -9.10 39.81
C GLY A 498 45.98 -9.90 38.90
N ALA A 499 46.51 -10.57 37.87
CA ALA A 499 45.91 -11.83 37.37
C ALA A 499 46.47 -12.99 38.20
N PRO A 500 45.73 -14.10 38.39
CA PRO A 500 46.11 -15.32 37.65
C PRO A 500 44.97 -16.31 37.31
N TYR A 501 45.28 -17.23 36.37
CA TYR A 501 45.00 -18.69 36.30
C TYR A 501 43.88 -19.35 37.17
N ALA A 502 43.25 -20.49 36.81
CA ALA A 502 43.11 -21.31 35.57
C ALA A 502 42.22 -22.56 35.87
N ALA A 503 42.21 -23.55 34.94
CA ALA A 503 41.59 -24.91 34.93
C ALA A 503 40.18 -24.97 34.26
N ALA A 504 39.99 -25.56 33.06
CA ALA A 504 40.28 -26.92 32.51
C ALA A 504 39.17 -27.95 32.84
N ALA A 505 38.29 -28.35 31.90
CA ALA A 505 38.47 -29.35 30.79
C ALA A 505 38.28 -30.82 31.26
N PRO A 506 38.18 -31.87 30.41
CA PRO A 506 38.02 -31.99 28.94
C PRO A 506 36.75 -32.83 28.56
N THR A 507 36.45 -33.26 27.31
CA THR A 507 37.04 -34.44 26.62
C THR A 507 36.75 -34.49 25.10
N THR A 508 37.82 -34.36 24.31
CA THR A 508 38.29 -35.27 23.23
C THR A 508 37.36 -35.74 22.08
N ARG A 509 37.74 -35.37 20.85
CA ARG A 509 37.93 -36.32 19.74
C ARG A 509 39.27 -36.03 19.04
N VAL A 510 39.75 -36.99 18.25
CA VAL A 510 41.19 -37.23 18.00
C VAL A 510 41.60 -36.86 16.57
N ASP A 511 42.76 -36.23 16.42
CA ASP A 511 43.39 -35.88 15.14
C ASP A 511 44.04 -37.07 14.43
N GLY A 512 44.24 -36.94 13.12
CA GLY A 512 44.99 -37.88 12.28
C GLY A 512 45.38 -37.27 10.93
N ASP A 513 46.51 -36.55 10.91
CA ASP A 513 47.09 -35.94 9.71
C ASP A 513 47.56 -36.95 8.65
N ILE A 514 47.32 -36.65 7.36
CA ILE A 514 48.25 -36.97 6.26
C ILE A 514 48.28 -35.79 5.26
N GLU A 515 49.48 -35.25 4.98
CA GLU A 515 49.71 -34.22 3.96
C GLU A 515 49.44 -34.70 2.52
N ALA A 516 48.89 -33.81 1.66
CA ALA A 516 49.16 -33.86 0.23
C ALA A 516 49.18 -32.44 -0.39
N LYS A 517 50.35 -32.02 -0.91
CA LYS A 517 50.58 -30.72 -1.55
C LYS A 517 50.10 -30.72 -3.00
N GLY A 518 49.25 -29.77 -3.39
CA GLY A 518 48.82 -29.57 -4.79
C GLY A 518 48.45 -28.10 -5.06
N LYS A 519 49.11 -27.46 -6.03
CA LYS A 519 48.93 -26.03 -6.32
C LYS A 519 47.66 -25.76 -7.13
N GLY A 520 46.76 -24.93 -6.62
CA GLY A 520 45.71 -24.23 -7.37
C GLY A 520 45.79 -22.74 -7.08
N VAL A 521 45.89 -21.90 -8.11
CA VAL A 521 46.23 -20.47 -7.97
C VAL A 521 44.96 -19.66 -7.66
N ALA A 522 44.82 -19.19 -6.42
CA ALA A 522 43.82 -18.18 -6.07
C ALA A 522 44.32 -16.79 -6.52
N TRP A 523 43.58 -16.13 -7.42
CA TRP A 523 43.86 -14.78 -7.89
C TRP A 523 43.04 -13.77 -7.08
N TYR A 524 43.61 -13.24 -6.01
CA TYR A 524 43.11 -12.04 -5.33
C TYR A 524 44.12 -10.91 -5.54
N PRO A 525 43.73 -9.78 -6.16
CA PRO A 525 44.52 -8.57 -6.09
C PRO A 525 44.43 -8.00 -4.67
N GLU A 526 45.57 -7.76 -4.01
CA GLU A 526 45.60 -6.92 -2.82
C GLU A 526 45.29 -5.47 -3.21
N TRP A 527 44.30 -4.87 -2.54
CA TRP A 527 43.97 -3.45 -2.69
C TRP A 527 44.47 -2.67 -1.48
N SER A 528 45.62 -2.01 -1.63
CA SER A 528 46.10 -1.03 -0.65
C SER A 528 45.58 0.37 -0.99
N SER A 529 44.78 0.98 -0.12
CA SER A 529 44.87 2.43 0.15
C SER A 529 44.06 2.86 1.38
N ASP A 530 44.57 3.85 2.10
CA ASP A 530 44.02 4.37 3.34
C ASP A 530 42.71 5.17 3.15
N ARG A 531 41.56 4.50 3.27
CA ARG A 531 40.33 5.08 3.84
C ARG A 531 39.56 4.04 4.65
N ALA A 532 39.35 4.33 5.94
CA ALA A 532 38.54 3.47 6.80
C ALA A 532 37.05 3.56 6.41
N ILE A 533 36.56 2.57 5.66
CA ILE A 533 35.14 2.35 5.42
C ILE A 533 34.63 1.44 6.55
N GLU A 534 33.88 2.01 7.51
CA GLU A 534 33.12 1.20 8.47
C GLU A 534 31.93 0.55 7.76
N HIS A 535 32.08 -0.72 7.35
CA HIS A 535 30.96 -1.54 6.93
C HIS A 535 30.05 -1.85 8.12
N ILE A 536 28.96 -1.09 8.25
CA ILE A 536 27.90 -1.37 9.21
C ILE A 536 26.95 -2.39 8.58
N THR A 537 27.22 -3.69 8.77
CA THR A 537 26.25 -4.74 8.47
C THR A 537 25.07 -4.66 9.46
N THR A 538 24.13 -3.76 9.17
CA THR A 538 22.88 -3.64 9.91
C THR A 538 21.95 -4.78 9.48
N ASP A 539 21.31 -5.44 10.44
CA ASP A 539 20.20 -6.33 10.16
C ASP A 539 19.10 -5.54 9.45
N VAL A 540 18.83 -5.90 8.20
CA VAL A 540 17.87 -5.20 7.34
C VAL A 540 16.47 -5.47 7.84
N SER A 541 15.66 -4.45 8.12
CA SER A 541 14.27 -4.67 8.52
C SER A 541 13.37 -4.98 7.31
N MET A 542 12.35 -5.81 7.52
CA MET A 542 11.37 -6.09 6.46
C MET A 542 10.63 -4.81 6.03
N THR A 543 10.37 -3.90 6.97
CA THR A 543 9.71 -2.61 6.72
C THR A 543 10.54 -1.71 5.80
N ASP A 544 11.86 -1.65 6.00
CA ASP A 544 12.76 -0.87 5.15
C ASP A 544 12.79 -1.40 3.70
N LEU A 545 12.78 -2.73 3.52
CA LEU A 545 12.72 -3.36 2.20
C LEU A 545 11.39 -3.10 1.49
N VAL A 546 10.26 -3.24 2.18
CA VAL A 546 8.93 -2.95 1.61
C VAL A 546 8.81 -1.47 1.24
N SER A 547 9.28 -0.58 2.12
CA SER A 547 9.32 0.87 1.90
C SER A 547 10.20 1.23 0.69
N LEU A 548 11.39 0.64 0.57
CA LEU A 548 12.26 0.80 -0.60
C LEU A 548 11.59 0.29 -1.87
N CYS A 549 10.97 -0.89 -1.83
CA CYS A 549 10.31 -1.51 -2.98
C CYS A 549 9.20 -0.62 -3.54
N ARG A 550 8.31 -0.12 -2.66
CA ARG A 550 7.22 0.79 -3.05
C ARG A 550 7.76 2.13 -3.55
N ARG A 551 8.66 2.77 -2.79
CA ARG A 551 9.22 4.11 -3.09
C ARG A 551 10.08 4.17 -4.36
N ARG A 552 10.75 3.07 -4.73
CA ARG A 552 11.59 3.02 -5.94
C ARG A 552 10.91 2.35 -7.14
N GLY A 553 9.76 1.70 -6.96
CA GLY A 553 9.02 1.08 -8.06
C GLY A 553 9.51 -0.31 -8.41
N PHE A 554 9.87 -1.10 -7.40
CA PHE A 554 10.11 -2.54 -7.53
C PHE A 554 8.80 -3.33 -7.45
N VAL A 555 8.04 -3.18 -6.37
CA VAL A 555 6.80 -3.96 -6.14
C VAL A 555 5.74 -3.06 -5.52
N PHE A 556 4.50 -3.23 -5.98
CA PHE A 556 3.31 -2.53 -5.51
C PHE A 556 2.24 -3.52 -5.05
N GLN A 557 1.33 -3.08 -4.18
CA GLN A 557 0.16 -3.88 -3.82
C GLN A 557 -0.76 -3.98 -5.06
N SER A 558 -1.10 -5.19 -5.50
CA SER A 558 -1.95 -5.31 -6.70
C SER A 558 -3.31 -4.69 -6.44
N SER A 559 -3.79 -3.90 -7.41
CA SER A 559 -5.03 -3.10 -7.33
C SER A 559 -5.08 -2.11 -6.14
N GLU A 560 -3.94 -1.50 -5.76
CA GLU A 560 -3.81 -0.56 -4.62
C GLU A 560 -4.93 0.49 -4.56
N ILE A 561 -5.28 1.14 -5.68
CA ILE A 561 -6.34 2.16 -5.79
C ILE A 561 -7.76 1.65 -5.47
N TYR A 562 -7.96 0.33 -5.42
CA TYR A 562 -9.22 -0.33 -5.05
C TYR A 562 -9.13 -0.98 -3.66
N ASN A 563 -8.28 -0.44 -2.78
CA ASN A 563 -7.91 -0.94 -1.45
C ASN A 563 -7.00 -2.19 -1.47
N GLY A 564 -6.48 -2.57 -2.63
CA GLY A 564 -5.62 -3.74 -2.80
C GLY A 564 -6.33 -5.09 -2.73
N MET A 565 -5.65 -6.14 -3.18
CA MET A 565 -6.11 -7.53 -3.02
C MET A 565 -5.03 -8.35 -2.31
N ASN A 566 -5.28 -8.74 -1.06
CA ASN A 566 -4.27 -9.40 -0.22
C ASN A 566 -3.73 -10.69 -0.86
N GLY A 567 -2.41 -10.83 -0.90
CA GLY A 567 -1.70 -11.93 -1.54
C GLY A 567 -1.45 -11.76 -3.05
N PHE A 568 -1.80 -10.62 -3.65
CA PHE A 568 -1.51 -10.31 -5.05
C PHE A 568 -0.64 -9.05 -5.14
N TRP A 569 0.39 -9.09 -5.99
CA TRP A 569 1.41 -8.04 -6.08
C TRP A 569 1.76 -7.72 -7.53
N ASP A 570 1.99 -6.44 -7.82
CA ASP A 570 2.35 -5.96 -9.16
C ASP A 570 3.83 -5.53 -9.19
N TYR A 571 4.61 -6.09 -10.11
CA TYR A 571 6.02 -5.70 -10.30
C TYR A 571 6.13 -4.39 -11.11
N GLY A 572 6.67 -3.35 -10.47
CA GLY A 572 6.90 -2.03 -11.06
C GLY A 572 8.09 -1.96 -12.03
N PRO A 573 8.41 -0.76 -12.58
CA PRO A 573 9.42 -0.61 -13.64
C PRO A 573 10.83 -1.11 -13.30
N LEU A 574 11.25 -1.09 -12.03
CA LEU A 574 12.52 -1.70 -11.61
C LEU A 574 12.36 -3.20 -11.31
N GLY A 575 11.24 -3.56 -10.71
CA GLY A 575 10.98 -4.93 -10.29
C GLY A 575 10.83 -5.86 -11.47
N VAL A 576 10.12 -5.44 -12.52
CA VAL A 576 9.98 -6.24 -13.75
C VAL A 576 11.33 -6.51 -14.42
N GLU A 577 12.28 -5.56 -14.36
CA GLU A 577 13.63 -5.77 -14.90
C GLU A 577 14.45 -6.74 -14.04
N VAL A 578 14.45 -6.61 -12.70
CA VAL A 578 15.12 -7.59 -11.81
C VAL A 578 14.48 -8.97 -11.92
N HIS A 579 13.17 -9.06 -11.83
CA HIS A 579 12.39 -10.29 -11.93
C HIS A 579 12.62 -11.00 -13.27
N ARG A 580 12.71 -10.24 -14.37
CA ARG A 580 13.05 -10.79 -15.69
C ARG A 580 14.52 -11.18 -15.80
N ASN A 581 15.45 -10.42 -15.20
CA ASN A 581 16.87 -10.79 -15.15
C ASN A 581 17.09 -12.10 -14.38
N ILE A 582 16.40 -12.31 -13.26
CA ILE A 582 16.42 -13.56 -12.50
C ILE A 582 15.99 -14.74 -13.39
N LYS A 583 14.78 -14.65 -13.99
CA LYS A 583 14.26 -15.71 -14.88
C LYS A 583 15.18 -15.98 -16.08
N ASN A 584 15.72 -14.92 -16.70
CA ASN A 584 16.66 -15.06 -17.81
C ASN A 584 17.96 -15.77 -17.37
N ARG A 585 18.54 -15.42 -16.22
CA ARG A 585 19.79 -16.03 -15.74
C ARG A 585 19.63 -17.46 -15.27
N TRP A 586 18.48 -17.80 -14.70
CA TRP A 586 18.16 -19.20 -14.43
C TRP A 586 18.01 -19.99 -15.73
N TRP A 587 17.30 -19.45 -16.73
CA TRP A 587 17.13 -20.12 -18.02
C TRP A 587 18.43 -20.26 -18.82
N ASP A 588 19.28 -19.23 -18.81
CA ASP A 588 20.62 -19.28 -19.40
C ASP A 588 21.41 -20.43 -18.75
N LYS A 589 21.50 -20.45 -17.41
CA LYS A 589 22.31 -21.43 -16.71
C LYS A 589 21.77 -22.86 -16.79
N MET A 590 20.48 -23.04 -16.53
CA MET A 590 19.88 -24.35 -16.38
C MET A 590 19.42 -24.96 -17.70
N VAL A 591 19.23 -24.18 -18.77
CA VAL A 591 18.68 -24.67 -20.04
C VAL A 591 19.56 -24.38 -21.25
N ARG A 592 20.30 -23.27 -21.30
CA ARG A 592 21.14 -22.93 -22.48
C ARG A 592 22.59 -23.40 -22.36
N GLU A 593 23.15 -23.37 -21.15
CA GLU A 593 24.48 -23.88 -20.85
C GLU A 593 24.53 -25.41 -20.68
N ARG A 594 23.36 -26.08 -20.70
CA ARG A 594 23.19 -27.52 -20.50
C ARG A 594 22.72 -28.22 -21.77
N GLU A 595 23.29 -29.40 -22.05
CA GLU A 595 22.88 -30.26 -23.18
C GLU A 595 21.77 -31.25 -22.81
N ASP A 596 21.56 -31.47 -21.50
CA ASP A 596 20.67 -32.46 -20.91
C ASP A 596 19.34 -31.88 -20.42
N ILE A 597 19.05 -30.58 -20.62
CA ILE A 597 17.80 -29.95 -20.19
C ILE A 597 17.10 -29.23 -21.34
N VAL A 598 15.79 -29.45 -21.45
CA VAL A 598 14.94 -28.83 -22.48
C VAL A 598 13.80 -28.02 -21.87
N GLY A 599 13.42 -26.93 -22.55
CA GLY A 599 12.39 -26.02 -22.08
C GLY A 599 10.96 -26.45 -22.44
N LEU A 600 10.01 -26.15 -21.55
CA LEU A 600 8.57 -26.31 -21.76
C LEU A 600 7.79 -25.10 -21.21
N ASP A 601 6.62 -24.81 -21.78
CA ASP A 601 5.65 -23.83 -21.26
C ASP A 601 4.22 -24.40 -21.40
N CYS A 602 3.62 -24.79 -20.27
CA CYS A 602 2.30 -25.40 -20.21
C CYS A 602 1.21 -24.38 -19.86
N SER A 603 -0.04 -24.71 -20.18
CA SER A 603 -1.20 -23.93 -19.75
C SER A 603 -1.35 -23.91 -18.22
N ILE A 604 -1.90 -22.80 -17.70
CA ILE A 604 -2.25 -22.65 -16.28
C ILE A 604 -3.47 -23.52 -15.93
N ILE A 605 -4.42 -23.64 -16.86
CA ILE A 605 -5.63 -24.47 -16.73
C ILE A 605 -5.35 -25.81 -17.41
N MET A 606 -5.65 -26.89 -16.69
CA MET A 606 -5.48 -28.28 -17.15
C MET A 606 -6.75 -29.08 -16.79
N ALA A 607 -6.89 -30.29 -17.35
CA ALA A 607 -8.03 -31.16 -17.06
C ALA A 607 -8.07 -31.53 -15.56
N PRO A 608 -9.25 -31.58 -14.90
CA PRO A 608 -9.37 -31.93 -13.48
C PRO A 608 -8.63 -33.22 -13.09
N LYS A 609 -8.69 -34.22 -13.96
CA LYS A 609 -8.01 -35.52 -13.81
C LYS A 609 -6.49 -35.42 -13.59
N THR A 610 -5.83 -34.36 -14.07
CA THR A 610 -4.40 -34.11 -13.79
C THR A 610 -4.18 -33.87 -12.29
N TRP A 611 -5.06 -33.11 -11.65
CA TRP A 611 -5.00 -32.78 -10.23
C TRP A 611 -5.59 -33.86 -9.33
N GLU A 612 -6.45 -34.73 -9.88
CA GLU A 612 -6.90 -35.96 -9.24
C GLU A 612 -5.75 -36.99 -9.20
N ALA A 613 -5.04 -37.19 -10.32
CA ALA A 613 -3.91 -38.11 -10.43
C ALA A 613 -2.77 -37.76 -9.46
N SER A 614 -2.39 -36.47 -9.38
CA SER A 614 -1.36 -35.99 -8.47
C SER A 614 -1.83 -35.80 -7.02
N GLY A 615 -3.04 -36.24 -6.68
CA GLY A 615 -3.59 -36.17 -5.32
C GLY A 615 -4.05 -34.78 -4.85
N HIS A 616 -3.79 -33.71 -5.62
CA HIS A 616 -4.07 -32.33 -5.22
C HIS A 616 -5.56 -32.06 -4.91
N VAL A 617 -6.49 -32.67 -5.65
CA VAL A 617 -7.93 -32.53 -5.38
C VAL A 617 -8.31 -33.11 -4.01
N GLY A 618 -7.64 -34.19 -3.58
CA GLY A 618 -7.97 -34.93 -2.35
C GLY A 618 -7.13 -34.56 -1.11
N GLY A 619 -5.92 -34.02 -1.29
CA GLY A 619 -4.98 -33.78 -0.20
C GLY A 619 -4.26 -32.42 -0.20
N PHE A 620 -4.57 -31.50 -1.12
CA PHE A 620 -4.01 -30.14 -1.10
C PHE A 620 -4.92 -29.18 -0.32
N SER A 621 -5.05 -29.42 0.98
CA SER A 621 -5.83 -28.62 1.91
C SER A 621 -5.05 -28.25 3.16
N ASP A 622 -5.39 -27.07 3.70
CA ASP A 622 -4.98 -26.64 5.03
C ASP A 622 -6.16 -26.70 6.00
N PRO A 623 -5.93 -27.03 7.28
CA PRO A 623 -6.97 -26.95 8.30
C PRO A 623 -7.23 -25.48 8.63
N MET A 624 -8.47 -25.02 8.48
CA MET A 624 -8.87 -23.61 8.57
C MET A 624 -9.89 -23.37 9.69
N ILE A 625 -9.74 -22.24 10.38
CA ILE A 625 -10.72 -21.69 11.34
C ILE A 625 -11.15 -20.30 10.86
N ASP A 626 -12.45 -20.01 10.87
CA ASP A 626 -13.01 -18.68 10.62
C ASP A 626 -13.37 -17.99 11.96
N CYS A 627 -13.06 -16.71 12.13
CA CYS A 627 -13.64 -15.89 13.19
C CYS A 627 -14.97 -15.27 12.73
N LYS A 628 -16.06 -15.62 13.40
CA LYS A 628 -17.42 -15.14 13.12
C LYS A 628 -17.58 -13.63 13.30
N GLU A 629 -16.76 -13.01 14.14
CA GLU A 629 -16.81 -11.57 14.43
C GLU A 629 -15.96 -10.77 13.44
N SER A 630 -14.63 -10.92 13.49
CA SER A 630 -13.70 -10.15 12.65
C SER A 630 -13.68 -10.57 11.18
N LYS A 631 -14.30 -11.71 10.83
CA LYS A 631 -14.25 -12.35 9.50
C LYS A 631 -12.84 -12.77 9.05
N MET A 632 -11.85 -12.64 9.94
CA MET A 632 -10.49 -13.14 9.71
C MET A 632 -10.50 -14.66 9.68
N ARG A 633 -9.62 -15.23 8.87
CA ARG A 633 -9.37 -16.66 8.78
C ARG A 633 -8.02 -16.97 9.38
N TYR A 634 -7.85 -18.18 9.90
CA TYR A 634 -6.59 -18.65 10.44
C TYR A 634 -6.36 -20.08 9.97
N ARG A 635 -5.09 -20.41 9.74
CA ARG A 635 -4.63 -21.80 9.71
C ARG A 635 -4.68 -22.34 11.13
N ALA A 636 -5.38 -23.46 11.33
CA ALA A 636 -5.65 -24.03 12.65
C ALA A 636 -4.38 -24.63 13.27
N ASP A 637 -3.53 -25.22 12.44
CA ASP A 637 -2.19 -25.71 12.78
C ASP A 637 -1.21 -24.59 13.19
N GLN A 638 -1.51 -23.34 12.81
CA GLN A 638 -0.72 -22.14 13.12
C GLN A 638 -1.41 -21.20 14.12
N LEU A 639 -2.53 -21.65 14.70
CA LEU A 639 -3.25 -20.97 15.77
C LEU A 639 -3.04 -21.75 17.06
N TYR A 640 -2.14 -21.27 17.90
CA TYR A 640 -1.90 -21.89 19.20
C TYR A 640 -2.87 -21.36 20.25
N PHE A 641 -3.28 -22.22 21.15
CA PHE A 641 -4.04 -21.88 22.35
C PHE A 641 -3.39 -22.51 23.59
N ALA A 642 -3.62 -21.88 24.74
CA ALA A 642 -3.24 -22.44 26.04
C ALA A 642 -4.34 -22.20 27.06
N ARG A 643 -4.54 -23.20 27.91
CA ARG A 643 -5.43 -23.15 29.08
C ARG A 643 -4.68 -22.47 30.24
N VAL A 644 -5.30 -21.49 30.88
CA VAL A 644 -4.70 -20.70 31.97
C VAL A 644 -5.34 -21.08 33.29
N GLU A 645 -4.61 -21.80 34.13
CA GLU A 645 -5.02 -22.17 35.49
C GLU A 645 -4.13 -21.53 36.54
N LEU A 646 -4.72 -21.15 37.68
CA LEU A 646 -3.98 -20.77 38.88
C LEU A 646 -3.37 -22.01 39.55
N GLU A 647 -2.34 -21.83 40.38
CA GLU A 647 -1.82 -22.91 41.23
C GLU A 647 -2.90 -23.53 42.16
N SER A 648 -3.93 -22.76 42.54
CA SER A 648 -5.10 -23.24 43.28
C SER A 648 -5.96 -24.25 42.52
N GLY A 649 -5.73 -24.45 41.22
CA GLY A 649 -6.52 -25.32 40.34
C GLY A 649 -7.76 -24.65 39.72
N GLU A 650 -7.96 -23.35 39.95
CA GLU A 650 -9.03 -22.57 39.33
C GLU A 650 -8.70 -22.22 37.86
N LEU A 651 -9.66 -22.46 36.96
CA LEU A 651 -9.56 -22.12 35.54
C LEU A 651 -9.89 -20.64 35.32
N LEU A 652 -8.90 -19.86 34.90
CA LEU A 652 -9.06 -18.44 34.59
C LEU A 652 -9.61 -18.20 33.17
N GLY A 653 -9.34 -19.12 32.25
CA GLY A 653 -9.77 -19.06 30.86
C GLY A 653 -8.73 -19.61 29.90
N TYR A 654 -8.79 -19.15 28.65
CA TYR A 654 -7.88 -19.54 27.58
C TYR A 654 -7.23 -18.30 26.94
N ILE A 655 -6.02 -18.47 26.42
CA ILE A 655 -5.35 -17.51 25.55
C ILE A 655 -5.13 -18.13 24.17
N SER A 656 -4.97 -17.31 23.15
CA SER A 656 -4.59 -17.73 21.80
C SER A 656 -3.54 -16.79 21.19
N MET A 657 -2.72 -17.33 20.30
CA MET A 657 -1.63 -16.63 19.61
C MET A 657 -1.39 -17.29 18.25
N LEU A 658 -0.81 -16.55 17.32
CA LEU A 658 -0.39 -17.11 16.03
C LEU A 658 1.04 -17.64 16.13
N ASP A 659 1.40 -18.53 15.21
CA ASP A 659 2.71 -19.18 15.12
C ASP A 659 3.91 -18.20 15.18
N GLY A 660 3.85 -17.06 14.49
CA GLY A 660 4.91 -16.02 14.56
C GLY A 660 5.01 -15.29 15.91
N ASP A 661 4.04 -15.50 16.81
CA ASP A 661 3.92 -14.92 18.14
C ASP A 661 4.02 -16.00 19.25
N ASN A 662 4.31 -17.26 18.91
CA ASN A 662 4.22 -18.44 19.81
C ASN A 662 5.26 -18.50 20.96
N ASN A 663 5.93 -17.39 21.26
CA ASN A 663 7.00 -17.33 22.26
C ASN A 663 6.48 -17.11 23.69
N GLU A 664 7.27 -17.60 24.65
CA GLU A 664 6.92 -17.58 26.09
C GLU A 664 6.69 -16.16 26.63
N ALA A 665 7.36 -15.14 26.08
CA ALA A 665 7.19 -13.74 26.49
C ALA A 665 5.83 -13.17 26.03
N HIS A 666 5.39 -13.49 24.82
CA HIS A 666 4.05 -13.14 24.33
C HIS A 666 2.98 -13.89 25.14
N ALA A 667 3.17 -15.19 25.39
CA ALA A 667 2.27 -15.99 26.23
C ALA A 667 2.09 -15.39 27.63
N LYS A 668 3.20 -15.06 28.32
CA LYS A 668 3.19 -14.38 29.63
C LYS A 668 2.48 -13.02 29.59
N LYS A 669 2.61 -12.26 28.51
CA LYS A 669 1.92 -10.97 28.30
C LYS A 669 0.40 -11.14 28.17
N LEU A 670 -0.06 -12.19 27.47
CA LEU A 670 -1.48 -12.51 27.35
C LEU A 670 -2.06 -13.00 28.69
N VAL A 671 -1.37 -13.91 29.40
CA VAL A 671 -1.78 -14.34 30.76
C VAL A 671 -1.92 -13.15 31.69
N LYS A 672 -0.93 -12.26 31.75
CA LYS A 672 -0.98 -11.05 32.58
C LYS A 672 -2.14 -10.12 32.22
N THR A 673 -2.53 -10.08 30.94
CA THR A 673 -3.69 -9.33 30.47
C THR A 673 -5.01 -9.99 30.89
N LEU A 674 -5.08 -11.32 30.84
CA LEU A 674 -6.24 -12.10 31.28
C LEU A 674 -6.46 -11.96 32.80
N MET A 675 -5.39 -12.15 33.61
CA MET A 675 -5.42 -11.95 35.06
C MET A 675 -5.86 -10.54 35.45
N LYS A 676 -5.38 -9.52 34.74
CA LYS A 676 -5.80 -8.12 34.96
C LYS A 676 -7.28 -7.89 34.61
N LYS A 677 -7.83 -8.58 33.60
CA LYS A 677 -9.27 -8.51 33.27
C LYS A 677 -10.14 -9.21 34.32
N ALA A 678 -9.62 -10.26 34.96
CA ALA A 678 -10.32 -11.01 36.01
C ALA A 678 -10.14 -10.42 37.43
N ASP A 679 -9.28 -9.42 37.61
CA ASP A 679 -8.82 -8.87 38.89
C ASP A 679 -8.22 -9.91 39.87
N VAL A 680 -7.56 -10.93 39.30
CA VAL A 680 -6.95 -12.04 40.04
C VAL A 680 -5.45 -11.81 40.25
N LYS A 681 -4.95 -12.15 41.44
CA LYS A 681 -3.53 -12.13 41.82
C LYS A 681 -3.11 -13.51 42.33
N GLY A 682 -2.01 -14.04 41.79
CA GLY A 682 -1.44 -15.34 42.13
C GLY A 682 -0.52 -15.81 41.00
N ASP A 683 0.12 -16.96 41.17
CA ASP A 683 0.90 -17.59 40.10
C ASP A 683 0.06 -18.60 39.32
N THR A 684 0.38 -18.77 38.04
CA THR A 684 -0.29 -19.71 37.12
C THR A 684 0.54 -20.96 36.92
N LYS A 685 -0.11 -22.10 36.71
CA LYS A 685 0.57 -23.33 36.28
C LYS A 685 1.32 -23.11 34.96
N PRO A 686 2.36 -23.92 34.66
CA PRO A 686 3.04 -23.90 33.36
C PRO A 686 2.04 -24.02 32.20
N LEU A 687 2.21 -23.19 31.18
CA LEU A 687 1.34 -23.19 30.00
C LEU A 687 1.70 -24.34 29.07
N GLU A 688 0.70 -25.15 28.73
CA GLU A 688 0.78 -26.12 27.64
C GLU A 688 0.18 -25.47 26.38
N LEU A 689 1.01 -25.15 25.38
CA LEU A 689 0.56 -24.64 24.08
C LEU A 689 0.19 -25.80 23.17
N LYS A 690 -1.02 -25.74 22.60
CA LYS A 690 -1.55 -26.70 21.62
C LYS A 690 -1.99 -25.95 20.38
N ASP A 691 -1.80 -26.53 19.20
CA ASP A 691 -2.39 -25.98 17.98
C ASP A 691 -3.91 -26.26 17.96
N ALA A 692 -4.67 -25.44 17.25
CA ALA A 692 -6.13 -25.48 17.29
C ALA A 692 -6.74 -26.70 16.56
N THR A 693 -5.95 -27.54 15.88
CA THR A 693 -6.45 -28.86 15.40
C THR A 693 -6.60 -29.86 16.53
N GLN A 694 -5.83 -29.69 17.62
CA GLN A 694 -5.89 -30.53 18.83
C GLN A 694 -6.98 -30.09 19.82
N ALA A 695 -7.68 -28.99 19.56
CA ALA A 695 -8.72 -28.46 20.45
C ALA A 695 -9.92 -29.40 20.54
N ALA A 696 -10.29 -29.80 21.76
CA ALA A 696 -11.50 -30.60 21.95
C ALA A 696 -12.77 -29.77 21.60
N PRO A 697 -13.87 -30.40 21.15
CA PRO A 697 -15.11 -29.69 20.76
C PRO A 697 -15.66 -28.76 21.85
N GLU A 698 -15.41 -29.06 23.11
CA GLU A 698 -15.82 -28.30 24.29
C GLU A 698 -14.88 -27.11 24.59
N GLU A 699 -13.65 -27.14 24.11
CA GLU A 699 -12.64 -26.08 24.28
C GLU A 699 -12.73 -25.01 23.20
N ILE A 700 -13.09 -25.37 21.96
CA ILE A 700 -13.21 -24.44 20.82
C ILE A 700 -14.07 -23.19 21.15
N PRO A 701 -15.22 -23.29 21.87
CA PRO A 701 -16.00 -22.12 22.29
C PRO A 701 -15.36 -21.27 23.39
N LEU A 702 -14.30 -21.77 24.05
CA LEU A 702 -13.58 -21.09 25.13
C LEU A 702 -12.30 -20.40 24.65
N ILE A 703 -11.73 -20.86 23.52
CA ILE A 703 -10.57 -20.23 22.89
C ILE A 703 -10.98 -18.85 22.31
N PRO A 704 -10.31 -17.75 22.71
CA PRO A 704 -10.56 -16.44 22.11
C PRO A 704 -10.01 -16.34 20.68
N SER A 705 -10.62 -15.55 19.82
CA SER A 705 -10.01 -15.18 18.53
C SER A 705 -8.82 -14.24 18.75
N PRO A 706 -7.65 -14.44 18.10
CA PRO A 706 -6.51 -13.53 18.24
C PRO A 706 -6.84 -12.06 17.89
N ALA A 707 -7.73 -11.83 16.92
CA ALA A 707 -8.08 -10.48 16.47
C ALA A 707 -9.08 -9.75 17.40
N THR A 708 -9.99 -10.46 18.09
CA THR A 708 -11.01 -9.81 18.94
C THR A 708 -10.79 -10.03 20.43
N GLY A 709 -10.05 -11.06 20.82
CA GLY A 709 -9.88 -11.49 22.21
C GLY A 709 -11.15 -12.06 22.84
N ILE A 710 -12.17 -12.39 22.04
CA ILE A 710 -13.49 -12.85 22.49
C ILE A 710 -13.64 -14.37 22.29
N PRO A 711 -13.86 -15.16 23.36
CA PRO A 711 -14.22 -16.57 23.29
C PRO A 711 -15.51 -16.84 22.49
N GLY A 712 -15.63 -18.01 21.87
CA GLY A 712 -16.83 -18.44 21.15
C GLY A 712 -16.98 -17.86 19.73
N SER A 713 -16.13 -16.90 19.39
CA SER A 713 -16.08 -16.25 18.07
C SER A 713 -15.48 -17.16 16.98
N LEU A 714 -14.70 -18.18 17.32
CA LEU A 714 -14.09 -19.11 16.36
C LEU A 714 -15.08 -20.21 15.89
N THR A 715 -14.86 -20.75 14.68
CA THR A 715 -15.45 -22.01 14.21
C THR A 715 -14.57 -23.20 14.60
N PRO A 716 -15.10 -24.43 14.56
CA PRO A 716 -14.24 -25.62 14.52
C PRO A 716 -13.30 -25.60 13.31
N PRO A 717 -12.13 -26.29 13.40
CA PRO A 717 -11.27 -26.55 12.25
C PRO A 717 -12.03 -27.27 11.14
N ARG A 718 -11.72 -26.94 9.88
CA ARG A 718 -12.22 -27.63 8.69
C ARG A 718 -11.19 -27.60 7.57
N GLU A 719 -11.12 -28.66 6.77
CA GLU A 719 -10.28 -28.68 5.58
C GLU A 719 -10.68 -27.59 4.57
N PHE A 720 -9.68 -26.86 4.07
CA PHE A 720 -9.84 -25.85 3.03
C PHE A 720 -8.86 -26.13 1.88
N ASN A 721 -9.39 -26.52 0.72
CA ASN A 721 -8.57 -26.82 -0.45
C ASN A 721 -7.91 -25.53 -0.98
N LEU A 722 -6.60 -25.60 -1.19
CA LEU A 722 -5.76 -24.47 -1.59
C LEU A 722 -5.71 -24.24 -3.11
N MET A 723 -6.40 -25.01 -3.94
CA MET A 723 -6.49 -24.72 -5.38
C MET A 723 -7.55 -23.66 -5.68
N PHE A 724 -7.27 -22.78 -6.63
CA PHE A 724 -8.29 -21.89 -7.20
C PHE A 724 -9.16 -22.65 -8.20
N GLU A 725 -10.42 -22.86 -7.84
CA GLU A 725 -11.45 -23.44 -8.71
C GLU A 725 -11.97 -22.41 -9.73
N THR A 726 -12.24 -22.88 -10.95
CA THR A 726 -12.83 -22.11 -12.05
C THR A 726 -13.73 -22.99 -12.92
N SER A 727 -14.39 -22.42 -13.93
CA SER A 727 -15.27 -23.13 -14.87
C SER A 727 -14.89 -22.83 -16.32
N VAL A 728 -14.75 -23.88 -17.13
CA VAL A 728 -14.42 -23.83 -18.56
C VAL A 728 -15.67 -24.18 -19.36
N GLY A 729 -16.36 -23.16 -19.86
CA GLY A 729 -17.56 -23.31 -20.68
C GLY A 729 -18.59 -22.21 -20.43
N ALA A 730 -19.70 -22.26 -21.18
CA ALA A 730 -20.80 -21.32 -21.02
C ALA A 730 -21.77 -21.68 -19.87
N LEU A 731 -21.69 -22.91 -19.36
CA LEU A 731 -22.48 -23.40 -18.23
C LEU A 731 -21.53 -23.73 -17.08
N SER A 732 -21.85 -23.23 -15.88
CA SER A 732 -21.14 -23.56 -14.64
C SER A 732 -21.73 -24.82 -14.01
N ASP A 733 -21.51 -25.96 -14.66
CA ASP A 733 -21.88 -27.28 -14.15
C ASP A 733 -20.65 -28.07 -13.66
N ALA A 734 -20.88 -29.24 -13.06
CA ALA A 734 -19.79 -30.08 -12.54
C ALA A 734 -18.83 -30.63 -13.62
N ALA A 735 -19.25 -30.66 -14.90
CA ALA A 735 -18.41 -31.10 -16.02
C ALA A 735 -17.51 -29.96 -16.55
N SER A 736 -17.92 -28.70 -16.35
CA SER A 736 -17.12 -27.51 -16.69
C SER A 736 -16.02 -27.19 -15.65
N LYS A 737 -16.04 -27.83 -14.48
CA LYS A 737 -15.09 -27.56 -13.39
C LYS A 737 -13.63 -27.70 -13.85
N ALA A 738 -12.79 -26.75 -13.45
CA ALA A 738 -11.35 -26.76 -13.69
C ALA A 738 -10.62 -26.02 -12.55
N TYR A 739 -9.29 -26.00 -12.60
CA TYR A 739 -8.44 -25.36 -11.61
C TYR A 739 -7.35 -24.52 -12.25
N LEU A 740 -6.91 -23.46 -11.56
CA LEU A 740 -5.61 -22.85 -11.79
C LEU A 740 -4.54 -23.69 -11.09
N ARG A 741 -3.44 -24.01 -11.79
CA ARG A 741 -2.39 -24.88 -11.26
C ARG A 741 -1.74 -24.35 -9.97
N PRO A 742 -1.57 -25.18 -8.90
CA PRO A 742 -0.89 -24.80 -7.65
C PRO A 742 0.64 -24.98 -7.68
N GLU A 743 1.15 -25.64 -8.72
CA GLU A 743 2.56 -25.88 -9.06
C GLU A 743 2.68 -25.98 -10.59
N THR A 744 3.89 -26.00 -11.15
CA THR A 744 4.09 -26.08 -12.61
C THR A 744 4.51 -27.49 -13.08
N ALA A 745 5.16 -28.27 -12.20
CA ALA A 745 5.58 -29.67 -12.34
C ALA A 745 4.57 -30.57 -13.11
N GLN A 746 3.29 -30.51 -12.77
CA GLN A 746 2.26 -31.36 -13.43
C GLN A 746 2.14 -31.13 -14.94
N GLY A 747 2.45 -29.93 -15.44
CA GLY A 747 2.53 -29.65 -16.87
C GLY A 747 3.65 -30.43 -17.58
N ILE A 748 4.76 -30.64 -16.88
CA ILE A 748 5.91 -31.39 -17.35
C ILE A 748 5.60 -32.89 -17.38
N PHE A 749 5.08 -33.46 -16.29
CA PHE A 749 4.76 -34.90 -16.21
C PHE A 749 3.78 -35.36 -17.30
N VAL A 750 2.70 -34.61 -17.56
CA VAL A 750 1.74 -34.99 -18.62
C VAL A 750 2.33 -34.89 -20.04
N ASN A 751 3.43 -34.16 -20.21
CA ASN A 751 4.14 -33.97 -21.48
C ASN A 751 5.44 -34.78 -21.60
N PHE A 752 5.85 -35.53 -20.57
CA PHE A 752 7.10 -36.31 -20.55
C PHE A 752 7.33 -37.09 -21.86
N LYS A 753 6.33 -37.86 -22.31
CA LYS A 753 6.39 -38.61 -23.57
C LYS A 753 6.53 -37.73 -24.81
N ASN A 754 5.78 -36.62 -24.88
CA ASN A 754 5.84 -35.71 -26.02
C ASN A 754 7.25 -35.11 -26.15
N VAL A 755 7.83 -34.68 -25.03
CA VAL A 755 9.16 -34.06 -24.99
C VAL A 755 10.27 -35.08 -25.27
N ALA A 756 10.25 -36.23 -24.60
CA ALA A 756 11.23 -37.30 -24.83
C ALA A 756 11.25 -37.77 -26.30
N GLN A 757 10.08 -37.88 -26.94
CA GLN A 757 9.98 -38.30 -28.34
C GLN A 757 10.40 -37.21 -29.34
N THR A 758 10.06 -35.94 -29.09
CA THR A 758 10.28 -34.84 -30.06
C THR A 758 11.68 -34.24 -29.94
N SER A 759 12.18 -34.03 -28.71
CA SER A 759 13.51 -33.47 -28.45
C SER A 759 14.65 -34.48 -28.60
N ARG A 760 14.35 -35.79 -28.68
CA ARG A 760 15.33 -36.90 -28.81
C ARG A 760 16.35 -37.00 -27.66
N VAL A 761 16.03 -36.39 -26.53
CA VAL A 761 16.77 -36.49 -25.27
C VAL A 761 16.76 -37.93 -24.74
N LYS A 762 17.78 -38.29 -23.97
CA LYS A 762 17.91 -39.60 -23.33
C LYS A 762 17.99 -39.43 -21.83
N VAL A 763 17.48 -40.40 -21.07
CA VAL A 763 17.63 -40.42 -19.61
C VAL A 763 19.12 -40.66 -19.27
N PRO A 764 19.75 -39.86 -18.39
CA PRO A 764 19.18 -38.77 -17.61
C PRO A 764 18.97 -37.47 -18.40
N PHE A 765 17.82 -36.81 -18.23
CA PHE A 765 17.56 -35.48 -18.79
C PHE A 765 16.52 -34.70 -17.97
N GLY A 766 16.59 -33.37 -18.04
CA GLY A 766 15.64 -32.45 -17.42
C GLY A 766 14.62 -31.85 -18.39
N ILE A 767 13.45 -31.53 -17.87
CA ILE A 767 12.52 -30.60 -18.50
C ILE A 767 12.34 -29.40 -17.56
N ALA A 768 12.69 -28.21 -18.03
CA ALA A 768 12.61 -26.96 -17.28
C ALA A 768 11.36 -26.16 -17.68
N GLN A 769 10.70 -25.54 -16.71
CA GLN A 769 9.59 -24.63 -16.94
C GLN A 769 9.68 -23.43 -16.01
N ILE A 770 9.28 -22.26 -16.52
CA ILE A 770 9.04 -21.08 -15.71
C ILE A 770 7.61 -20.60 -15.95
N GLY A 771 6.85 -20.35 -14.89
CA GLY A 771 5.55 -19.72 -15.05
C GLY A 771 4.76 -19.56 -13.77
N LYS A 772 3.55 -19.01 -13.91
CA LYS A 772 2.66 -18.72 -12.77
C LYS A 772 2.09 -19.98 -12.14
N ALA A 773 1.96 -19.95 -10.82
CA ALA A 773 1.23 -20.89 -9.99
C ALA A 773 0.32 -20.12 -9.01
N PHE A 774 -0.75 -20.78 -8.57
CA PHE A 774 -1.83 -20.17 -7.80
C PHE A 774 -2.20 -21.03 -6.60
N ARG A 775 -1.93 -20.53 -5.40
CA ARG A 775 -2.31 -21.18 -4.13
C ARG A 775 -3.25 -20.24 -3.38
N ASN A 776 -4.44 -20.69 -3.04
CA ASN A 776 -5.46 -19.94 -2.33
C ASN A 776 -5.13 -19.84 -0.83
N GLU A 777 -3.90 -19.40 -0.53
CA GLU A 777 -3.34 -19.27 0.82
C GLU A 777 -4.32 -18.53 1.73
N ILE A 778 -4.58 -19.11 2.90
CA ILE A 778 -5.57 -18.61 3.86
C ILE A 778 -5.12 -17.25 4.36
N ASN A 779 -3.84 -17.14 4.77
CA ASN A 779 -3.23 -15.93 5.30
C ASN A 779 -1.92 -15.57 4.58
N PRO A 780 -2.00 -14.81 3.47
CA PRO A 780 -0.84 -14.18 2.86
C PRO A 780 -0.13 -13.28 3.88
N ARG A 781 1.19 -13.41 3.97
CA ARG A 781 2.03 -12.75 4.98
C ARG A 781 3.47 -12.59 4.47
N ASN A 782 4.22 -11.72 5.15
CA ASN A 782 5.62 -11.41 4.84
C ASN A 782 5.82 -10.90 3.39
N PHE A 783 5.00 -9.92 2.99
CA PHE A 783 5.05 -9.27 1.67
C PHE A 783 4.83 -10.28 0.53
N ILE A 784 5.72 -10.33 -0.47
CA ILE A 784 5.64 -11.27 -1.61
C ILE A 784 5.95 -12.73 -1.24
N PHE A 785 6.46 -13.00 -0.03
CA PHE A 785 6.96 -14.33 0.35
C PHE A 785 5.85 -15.40 0.43
N ARG A 786 4.69 -15.06 0.99
CA ARG A 786 3.46 -15.88 0.89
C ARG A 786 2.40 -15.13 0.09
N SER A 787 2.40 -15.38 -1.22
CA SER A 787 1.45 -14.81 -2.19
C SER A 787 0.47 -15.86 -2.69
N ARG A 788 -0.68 -15.41 -3.21
CA ARG A 788 -1.72 -16.26 -3.82
C ARG A 788 -1.48 -16.52 -5.30
N GLU A 789 -0.79 -15.60 -5.94
CA GLU A 789 -0.23 -15.73 -7.29
C GLU A 789 1.27 -15.45 -7.19
N PHE A 790 2.08 -16.31 -7.79
CA PHE A 790 3.55 -16.20 -7.84
C PHE A 790 4.07 -16.93 -9.07
N GLU A 791 5.33 -16.73 -9.44
CA GLU A 791 6.01 -17.53 -10.47
C GLU A 791 6.99 -18.52 -9.83
N GLN A 792 7.11 -19.71 -10.43
CA GLN A 792 8.10 -20.73 -10.06
C GLN A 792 9.00 -21.05 -11.26
N MET A 793 10.22 -21.47 -10.96
CA MET A 793 11.19 -22.07 -11.87
C MET A 793 11.42 -23.49 -11.37
N GLU A 794 10.97 -24.48 -12.14
CA GLU A 794 10.96 -25.89 -11.77
C GLU A 794 11.63 -26.72 -12.86
N ILE A 795 12.36 -27.75 -12.46
CA ILE A 795 12.98 -28.74 -13.35
C ILE A 795 12.53 -30.11 -12.89
N GLU A 796 11.95 -30.91 -13.78
CA GLU A 796 11.83 -32.35 -13.54
C GLU A 796 13.01 -33.05 -14.19
N TYR A 797 13.96 -33.52 -13.39
CA TYR A 797 15.15 -34.23 -13.88
C TYR A 797 14.92 -35.74 -13.81
N PHE A 798 14.61 -36.33 -14.96
CA PHE A 798 14.32 -37.75 -15.12
C PHE A 798 15.62 -38.55 -15.13
N ILE A 799 15.73 -39.54 -14.25
CA ILE A 799 16.92 -40.38 -14.06
C ILE A 799 16.55 -41.89 -14.13
N PRO A 800 17.53 -42.78 -14.32
CA PRO A 800 17.29 -44.23 -14.23
C PRO A 800 16.80 -44.62 -12.83
N PRO A 801 16.02 -45.72 -12.70
CA PRO A 801 15.43 -46.15 -11.42
C PRO A 801 16.43 -46.89 -10.49
N ASP A 802 17.72 -46.84 -10.79
CA ASP A 802 18.74 -47.60 -10.08
C ASP A 802 19.01 -46.98 -8.70
N GLU A 803 18.91 -47.80 -7.65
CA GLU A 803 18.98 -47.33 -6.25
C GLU A 803 20.32 -46.68 -5.89
N ASP A 804 21.42 -47.11 -6.53
CA ASP A 804 22.76 -46.54 -6.32
C ASP A 804 22.97 -45.22 -7.08
N ALA A 805 22.13 -44.89 -8.08
CA ALA A 805 22.34 -43.76 -8.98
C ALA A 805 21.65 -42.47 -8.52
N TRP A 806 20.44 -42.57 -7.93
CA TRP A 806 19.69 -41.37 -7.52
C TRP A 806 20.38 -40.51 -6.44
N PRO A 807 21.16 -41.04 -5.46
CA PRO A 807 21.80 -40.20 -4.45
C PRO A 807 22.88 -39.27 -5.04
N GLU A 808 23.58 -39.71 -6.09
CA GLU A 808 24.61 -38.90 -6.77
C GLU A 808 23.97 -37.73 -7.54
N TYR A 809 22.93 -37.99 -8.36
CA TYR A 809 22.19 -36.92 -9.04
C TYR A 809 21.53 -35.95 -8.06
N TYR A 810 20.98 -36.47 -6.96
CA TYR A 810 20.37 -35.66 -5.91
C TYR A 810 21.37 -34.70 -5.26
N LYS A 811 22.55 -35.22 -4.88
CA LYS A 811 23.65 -34.44 -4.31
C LYS A 811 24.23 -33.42 -5.31
N GLN A 812 24.34 -33.81 -6.58
CA GLN A 812 24.75 -32.91 -7.67
C GLN A 812 23.78 -31.72 -7.77
N TRP A 813 22.47 -31.97 -7.80
CA TRP A 813 21.46 -30.93 -7.90
C TRP A 813 21.43 -29.97 -6.70
N ILE A 814 21.68 -30.46 -5.49
CA ILE A 814 21.84 -29.60 -4.30
C ILE A 814 23.03 -28.64 -4.48
N GLY A 815 24.20 -29.18 -4.89
CA GLY A 815 25.41 -28.38 -5.11
C GLY A 815 25.27 -27.35 -6.24
N GLU A 816 24.76 -27.77 -7.40
CA GLU A 816 24.53 -26.88 -8.55
C GLU A 816 23.52 -25.76 -8.24
N SER A 817 22.49 -26.06 -7.43
CA SER A 817 21.52 -25.07 -6.97
C SER A 817 22.16 -24.03 -6.04
N TRP A 818 22.97 -24.48 -5.08
CA TRP A 818 23.73 -23.59 -4.17
C TRP A 818 24.70 -22.68 -4.93
N ASP A 819 25.52 -23.28 -5.81
CA ASP A 819 26.51 -22.54 -6.59
C ASP A 819 25.86 -21.54 -7.55
N TRP A 820 24.70 -21.88 -8.13
CA TRP A 820 23.95 -20.93 -8.96
C TRP A 820 23.40 -19.75 -8.13
N LEU A 821 22.76 -20.01 -6.99
CA LEU A 821 22.25 -18.96 -6.10
C LEU A 821 23.37 -18.00 -5.65
N LYS A 822 24.53 -18.55 -5.28
CA LYS A 822 25.75 -17.78 -4.97
C LYS A 822 26.24 -16.99 -6.19
N SER A 823 26.27 -17.58 -7.39
CA SER A 823 26.75 -16.93 -8.62
C SER A 823 25.93 -15.69 -9.04
N ILE A 824 24.64 -15.63 -8.69
CA ILE A 824 23.78 -14.47 -8.97
C ILE A 824 23.83 -13.39 -7.87
N GLY A 825 24.63 -13.60 -6.82
CA GLY A 825 24.90 -12.62 -5.78
C GLY A 825 24.12 -12.78 -4.48
N LEU A 826 23.59 -13.98 -4.18
CA LEU A 826 23.10 -14.25 -2.82
C LEU A 826 24.27 -14.39 -1.83
N ARG A 827 24.00 -13.97 -0.60
CA ARG A 827 24.95 -14.04 0.52
C ARG A 827 24.97 -15.44 1.13
N GLU A 828 26.13 -16.08 1.04
CA GLU A 828 26.39 -17.42 1.61
C GLU A 828 26.21 -17.44 3.14
N ASP A 829 26.49 -16.33 3.83
CA ASP A 829 26.27 -16.19 5.27
C ASP A 829 24.79 -16.06 5.68
N LEU A 830 23.88 -15.94 4.70
CA LEU A 830 22.43 -15.96 4.88
C LEU A 830 21.78 -17.24 4.32
N MET A 831 22.57 -18.22 3.86
CA MET A 831 22.09 -19.47 3.30
C MET A 831 22.48 -20.66 4.18
N SER A 832 21.58 -21.64 4.29
CA SER A 832 21.83 -22.91 4.97
C SER A 832 21.06 -24.04 4.29
N TYR A 833 21.32 -25.28 4.71
CA TYR A 833 20.56 -26.45 4.28
C TYR A 833 19.68 -26.95 5.42
N ASP A 834 18.45 -27.32 5.10
CA ASP A 834 17.61 -28.15 5.96
C ASP A 834 17.32 -29.48 5.25
N VAL A 835 17.57 -30.59 5.93
CA VAL A 835 17.40 -31.94 5.38
C VAL A 835 16.24 -32.59 6.10
N HIS A 836 15.12 -32.74 5.40
CA HIS A 836 13.86 -33.18 5.99
C HIS A 836 14.01 -34.54 6.67
N GLN A 837 13.48 -34.66 7.89
CA GLN A 837 13.41 -35.94 8.56
C GLN A 837 12.27 -36.77 7.95
N LYS A 838 12.27 -38.08 8.22
CA LYS A 838 11.30 -39.01 7.63
C LYS A 838 9.83 -38.69 7.96
N CYS A 839 9.56 -37.92 9.01
CA CYS A 839 8.23 -37.43 9.36
C CYS A 839 7.77 -36.21 8.54
N ASP A 840 8.71 -35.45 7.97
CA ASP A 840 8.44 -34.17 7.31
C ASP A 840 8.40 -34.32 5.78
N LEU A 841 8.96 -35.42 5.25
CA LEU A 841 8.89 -35.76 3.83
C LEU A 841 7.45 -35.85 3.33
N ALA A 842 7.18 -35.21 2.19
CA ALA A 842 5.96 -35.43 1.42
C ALA A 842 5.79 -36.93 1.09
N HIS A 843 4.55 -37.40 1.02
CA HIS A 843 4.22 -38.83 0.87
C HIS A 843 4.78 -39.52 -0.40
N TYR A 844 5.28 -38.75 -1.36
CA TYR A 844 5.94 -39.20 -2.59
C TYR A 844 7.47 -39.04 -2.58
N ALA A 845 8.05 -38.32 -1.61
CA ALA A 845 9.48 -38.02 -1.57
C ALA A 845 10.29 -39.12 -0.86
N ARG A 846 11.35 -39.60 -1.52
CA ARG A 846 12.40 -40.45 -0.96
C ARG A 846 13.37 -39.65 -0.07
N ALA A 847 13.66 -38.42 -0.47
CA ALA A 847 14.47 -37.44 0.25
C ALA A 847 14.05 -36.02 -0.17
N CYS A 848 14.24 -35.04 0.70
CA CYS A 848 14.09 -33.62 0.37
C CYS A 848 15.11 -32.80 1.16
N THR A 849 15.67 -31.77 0.52
CA THR A 849 16.66 -30.86 1.09
C THR A 849 16.32 -29.47 0.61
N ASP A 850 15.97 -28.61 1.55
CA ASP A 850 15.64 -27.23 1.28
C ASP A 850 16.89 -26.37 1.46
N ILE A 851 17.16 -25.51 0.50
CA ILE A 851 18.05 -24.38 0.69
C ILE A 851 17.23 -23.32 1.43
N ILE A 852 17.60 -23.10 2.68
CA ILE A 852 17.00 -22.12 3.58
C ILE A 852 17.71 -20.79 3.37
N PHE A 853 16.95 -19.69 3.39
CA PHE A 853 17.48 -18.34 3.40
C PHE A 853 17.02 -17.58 4.65
N LYS A 854 17.93 -16.83 5.26
CA LYS A 854 17.69 -16.02 6.44
C LYS A 854 17.12 -14.66 6.04
N PHE A 855 15.79 -14.56 6.04
CA PHE A 855 15.07 -13.30 5.82
C PHE A 855 15.01 -12.45 7.10
N PRO A 856 14.69 -11.14 7.00
CA PRO A 856 14.44 -10.27 8.14
C PRO A 856 13.36 -10.73 9.13
N PHE A 857 12.49 -11.66 8.71
CA PHE A 857 11.42 -12.24 9.54
C PHE A 857 11.74 -13.65 10.06
N GLY A 858 12.94 -14.18 9.79
CA GLY A 858 13.36 -15.53 10.16
C GLY A 858 13.94 -16.33 8.99
N GLU A 859 14.42 -17.52 9.31
CA GLU A 859 14.86 -18.52 8.32
C GLU A 859 13.65 -19.17 7.66
N SER A 860 13.69 -19.35 6.34
CA SER A 860 12.62 -20.00 5.58
C SER A 860 13.12 -20.59 4.25
N GLU A 861 12.42 -21.60 3.77
CA GLU A 861 12.62 -22.27 2.47
C GLU A 861 12.67 -21.26 1.30
N LEU A 862 13.79 -21.27 0.58
CA LEU A 862 13.97 -20.54 -0.67
C LEU A 862 13.81 -21.46 -1.89
N MET A 863 14.43 -22.65 -1.84
CA MET A 863 14.45 -23.64 -2.92
C MET A 863 14.38 -25.05 -2.34
N GLY A 864 13.42 -25.87 -2.78
CA GLY A 864 13.36 -27.29 -2.44
C GLY A 864 14.07 -28.12 -3.49
N ILE A 865 14.86 -29.12 -3.07
CA ILE A 865 15.38 -30.17 -3.94
C ILE A 865 14.85 -31.51 -3.43
N ALA A 866 13.93 -32.12 -4.18
CA ALA A 866 13.23 -33.35 -3.81
C ALA A 866 13.58 -34.54 -4.72
N ALA A 867 13.71 -35.74 -4.15
CA ALA A 867 13.81 -36.99 -4.90
C ALA A 867 12.45 -37.71 -4.86
N ARG A 868 11.67 -37.66 -5.93
CA ARG A 868 10.24 -38.08 -5.96
C ARG A 868 10.01 -39.54 -6.40
N GLY A 869 11.08 -40.27 -6.72
CA GLY A 869 10.96 -41.62 -7.27
C GLY A 869 10.18 -41.62 -8.59
N ASP A 870 9.43 -42.68 -8.88
CA ASP A 870 8.57 -42.82 -10.07
C ASP A 870 7.14 -42.28 -9.87
N PHE A 871 6.80 -41.76 -8.68
CA PHE A 871 5.44 -41.55 -8.21
C PHE A 871 4.56 -40.80 -9.23
N ASP A 872 5.02 -39.63 -9.69
CA ASP A 872 4.24 -38.76 -10.55
C ASP A 872 3.87 -39.40 -11.90
N LEU A 873 4.87 -39.99 -12.57
CA LEU A 873 4.66 -40.67 -13.84
C LEU A 873 3.77 -41.91 -13.65
N SER A 874 3.95 -42.66 -12.55
CA SER A 874 3.13 -43.84 -12.22
C SER A 874 1.66 -43.48 -11.89
N GLN A 875 1.39 -42.36 -11.20
CA GLN A 875 0.01 -41.90 -10.99
C GLN A 875 -0.67 -41.42 -12.28
N HIS A 876 0.07 -40.69 -13.14
CA HIS A 876 -0.46 -40.26 -14.44
C HIS A 876 -0.68 -41.43 -15.38
N GLU A 877 0.19 -42.45 -15.39
CA GLU A 877 -0.02 -43.70 -16.14
C GLU A 877 -1.32 -44.38 -15.69
N LYS A 878 -1.45 -44.62 -14.38
CA LYS A 878 -2.62 -45.28 -13.76
C LYS A 878 -3.94 -44.54 -14.04
N THR A 879 -3.93 -43.21 -13.98
CA THR A 879 -5.14 -42.40 -14.12
C THR A 879 -5.52 -42.12 -15.58
N SER A 880 -4.54 -42.04 -16.48
CA SER A 880 -4.77 -41.78 -17.92
C SER A 880 -4.92 -43.05 -18.76
N GLY A 881 -4.43 -44.20 -18.28
CA GLY A 881 -4.32 -45.44 -19.04
C GLY A 881 -3.26 -45.41 -20.15
N LYS A 882 -2.38 -44.41 -20.16
CA LYS A 882 -1.29 -44.27 -21.15
C LYS A 882 0.06 -44.58 -20.51
N SER A 883 0.79 -45.52 -21.09
CA SER A 883 2.13 -45.90 -20.62
C SER A 883 3.09 -44.71 -20.56
N MET A 884 3.70 -44.49 -19.39
CA MET A 884 4.78 -43.55 -19.10
C MET A 884 6.18 -44.18 -19.19
N GLU A 885 6.28 -45.50 -19.41
CA GLU A 885 7.57 -46.23 -19.56
C GLU A 885 8.55 -45.59 -20.57
N TYR A 886 9.74 -45.19 -20.12
CA TYR A 886 10.87 -44.93 -20.99
C TYR A 886 11.44 -46.26 -21.52
N PHE A 887 11.86 -46.29 -22.79
CA PHE A 887 12.59 -47.41 -23.37
C PHE A 887 14.04 -46.99 -23.58
N ASP A 888 14.96 -47.62 -22.85
CA ASP A 888 16.37 -47.36 -23.05
C ASP A 888 16.85 -47.99 -24.36
N SER A 889 17.50 -47.16 -25.16
CA SER A 889 18.01 -47.48 -26.49
C SER A 889 19.52 -47.35 -26.58
N ASP A 890 20.23 -47.12 -25.46
CA ASP A 890 21.68 -47.19 -25.43
C ASP A 890 22.15 -48.61 -25.81
N PRO A 891 22.95 -48.78 -26.87
CA PRO A 891 23.53 -50.09 -27.20
C PRO A 891 24.49 -50.65 -26.14
N ASN A 892 24.93 -49.84 -25.18
CA ASN A 892 25.84 -50.21 -24.09
C ASN A 892 25.12 -50.48 -22.75
N ALA A 893 23.82 -50.20 -22.63
CA ALA A 893 23.05 -50.55 -21.44
C ALA A 893 22.95 -52.07 -21.31
N ALA A 894 23.20 -52.60 -20.10
CA ALA A 894 23.26 -54.03 -19.84
C ALA A 894 21.94 -54.77 -20.18
N ASP A 895 20.81 -54.09 -20.02
CA ASP A 895 19.49 -54.53 -20.48
C ASP A 895 18.79 -53.42 -21.26
N LYS A 896 18.21 -53.76 -22.42
CA LYS A 896 17.26 -52.90 -23.14
C LYS A 896 15.89 -52.92 -22.45
N ARG A 897 15.87 -52.38 -21.23
CA ARG A 897 14.71 -52.39 -20.35
C ARG A 897 13.73 -51.24 -20.63
N ARG A 898 12.47 -51.51 -20.33
CA ARG A 898 11.45 -50.47 -20.13
C ARG A 898 11.29 -50.22 -18.64
N TYR A 899 11.14 -48.96 -18.26
CA TYR A 899 10.95 -48.56 -16.86
C TYR A 899 10.26 -47.20 -16.79
N VAL A 900 9.61 -46.89 -15.67
CA VAL A 900 9.20 -45.52 -15.35
C VAL A 900 10.42 -44.81 -14.73
N PRO A 901 10.91 -43.69 -15.30
CA PRO A 901 12.05 -42.97 -14.72
C PRO A 901 11.75 -42.46 -13.31
N HIS A 902 12.79 -42.36 -12.47
CA HIS A 902 12.70 -41.59 -11.23
C HIS A 902 12.89 -40.11 -11.53
N VAL A 903 12.42 -39.24 -10.64
CA VAL A 903 12.51 -37.77 -10.78
C VAL A 903 13.28 -37.16 -9.61
N ILE A 904 14.22 -36.27 -9.93
CA ILE A 904 14.77 -35.26 -9.01
C ILE A 904 14.18 -33.90 -9.42
N GLU A 905 13.60 -33.18 -8.47
CA GLU A 905 12.97 -31.88 -8.68
C GLU A 905 13.68 -30.78 -7.87
N PRO A 906 14.45 -29.90 -8.53
CA PRO A 906 14.77 -28.58 -8.02
C PRO A 906 13.62 -27.59 -8.32
N SER A 907 12.94 -27.10 -7.27
CA SER A 907 11.82 -26.14 -7.35
C SER A 907 12.10 -24.85 -6.60
N LEU A 908 11.91 -23.72 -7.28
CA LEU A 908 12.29 -22.39 -6.79
C LEU A 908 11.23 -21.33 -7.10
N GLY A 909 10.69 -20.69 -6.06
CA GLY A 909 9.80 -19.53 -6.20
C GLY A 909 10.56 -18.27 -6.65
N VAL A 910 10.21 -17.70 -7.80
CA VAL A 910 10.84 -16.48 -8.34
C VAL A 910 10.64 -15.30 -7.41
N ASP A 911 9.44 -15.15 -6.84
CA ASP A 911 9.09 -14.07 -5.91
C ASP A 911 9.87 -14.17 -4.58
N ARG A 912 10.12 -15.39 -4.09
CA ARG A 912 10.97 -15.62 -2.91
C ARG A 912 12.43 -15.30 -3.22
N LEU A 913 12.93 -15.73 -4.38
CA LEU A 913 14.28 -15.39 -4.83
C LEU A 913 14.45 -13.88 -5.05
N PHE A 914 13.45 -13.20 -5.62
CA PHE A 914 13.45 -11.75 -5.75
C PHE A 914 13.65 -11.10 -4.39
N LEU A 915 12.91 -11.54 -3.36
CA LEU A 915 13.10 -11.04 -2.00
C LEU A 915 14.50 -11.35 -1.44
N ALA A 916 15.01 -12.57 -1.62
CA ALA A 916 16.36 -12.95 -1.16
C ALA A 916 17.48 -12.16 -1.85
N VAL A 917 17.33 -11.84 -3.14
CA VAL A 917 18.21 -10.94 -3.91
C VAL A 917 18.12 -9.51 -3.36
N MET A 918 16.91 -9.00 -3.04
CA MET A 918 16.75 -7.68 -2.42
C MET A 918 17.40 -7.61 -1.03
N VAL A 919 17.24 -8.64 -0.19
CA VAL A 919 17.91 -8.74 1.12
C VAL A 919 19.43 -8.78 0.97
N SER A 920 19.95 -9.63 0.08
CA SER A 920 21.39 -9.79 -0.15
C SER A 920 22.04 -8.52 -0.71
N ALA A 921 21.30 -7.76 -1.54
CA ALA A 921 21.77 -6.52 -2.13
C ALA A 921 21.65 -5.30 -1.21
N TYR A 922 20.79 -5.29 -0.18
CA TYR A 922 20.56 -4.09 0.61
C TYR A 922 21.77 -3.78 1.52
N VAL A 923 22.40 -2.62 1.30
CA VAL A 923 23.55 -2.15 2.08
C VAL A 923 23.32 -0.73 2.57
N GLU A 924 23.64 -0.48 3.84
CA GLU A 924 23.76 0.85 4.42
C GLU A 924 25.17 1.09 4.94
N GLU A 925 25.79 2.19 4.52
CA GLU A 925 27.12 2.58 4.93
C GLU A 925 27.18 4.07 5.28
N LYS A 926 28.24 4.50 5.96
CA LYS A 926 28.52 5.92 6.20
C LYS A 926 29.67 6.35 5.28
N VAL A 927 29.39 7.28 4.37
CA VAL A 927 30.39 7.89 3.50
C VAL A 927 30.49 9.38 3.86
N ASP A 928 31.68 9.84 4.23
CA ASP A 928 31.96 11.20 4.68
C ASP A 928 31.01 11.70 5.81
N GLY A 929 30.58 10.78 6.69
CA GLY A 929 29.64 11.04 7.78
C GLY A 929 28.16 11.08 7.40
N GLU A 930 27.82 10.99 6.11
CA GLU A 930 26.42 10.85 5.64
C GLU A 930 26.03 9.39 5.41
N LYS A 931 24.80 9.02 5.79
CA LYS A 931 24.24 7.69 5.52
C LYS A 931 23.98 7.52 4.02
N ARG A 932 24.49 6.43 3.44
CA ARG A 932 24.27 6.01 2.05
C ARG A 932 23.63 4.62 2.07
N THR A 933 22.39 4.54 1.59
CA THR A 933 21.70 3.27 1.32
C THR A 933 21.81 2.99 -0.18
N TYR A 934 22.22 1.78 -0.56
CA TYR A 934 22.32 1.36 -1.96
C TYR A 934 22.01 -0.13 -2.13
N LEU A 935 21.71 -0.53 -3.36
CA LEU A 935 21.46 -1.93 -3.72
C LEU A 935 22.67 -2.53 -4.42
N LYS A 936 23.46 -3.32 -3.69
CA LYS A 936 24.59 -4.12 -4.14
C LYS A 936 24.18 -5.32 -4.99
N PHE A 937 23.33 -5.12 -6.01
CA PHE A 937 23.00 -6.18 -6.97
C PHE A 937 24.25 -6.65 -7.71
N HIS A 938 24.35 -7.95 -7.98
CA HIS A 938 25.24 -8.44 -9.02
C HIS A 938 24.91 -7.75 -10.36
N PRO A 939 25.90 -7.28 -11.16
CA PRO A 939 25.64 -6.52 -12.38
C PRO A 939 24.69 -7.24 -13.36
N SER A 940 24.76 -8.57 -13.41
CA SER A 940 23.87 -9.40 -14.24
C SER A 940 22.39 -9.34 -13.84
N LEU A 941 22.06 -9.03 -12.57
CA LEU A 941 20.68 -8.89 -12.07
C LEU A 941 20.17 -7.44 -12.00
N ALA A 942 21.06 -6.45 -11.82
CA ALA A 942 20.67 -5.04 -11.64
C ALA A 942 19.65 -4.52 -12.68
N PRO A 943 18.63 -3.73 -12.30
CA PRO A 943 17.53 -3.34 -13.21
C PRO A 943 18.01 -2.46 -14.36
N TYR A 944 18.94 -1.53 -14.08
CA TYR A 944 19.72 -0.85 -15.10
C TYR A 944 21.18 -1.26 -14.97
N LYS A 945 21.83 -1.51 -16.11
CA LYS A 945 23.22 -1.96 -16.15
C LYS A 945 24.24 -0.82 -16.15
N ALA A 946 23.81 0.36 -16.60
CA ALA A 946 24.60 1.57 -16.54
C ALA A 946 23.70 2.81 -16.41
N ALA A 947 24.23 3.89 -15.85
CA ALA A 947 23.64 5.23 -15.87
C ALA A 947 24.46 6.15 -16.76
N VAL A 948 23.83 7.01 -17.57
CA VAL A 948 24.52 8.03 -18.37
C VAL A 948 24.12 9.43 -17.89
N LEU A 949 25.10 10.16 -17.38
CA LEU A 949 24.91 11.37 -16.57
C LEU A 949 25.72 12.55 -17.15
N PRO A 950 25.09 13.54 -17.81
CA PRO A 950 25.79 14.77 -18.21
C PRO A 950 26.15 15.61 -16.98
N LEU A 951 27.42 15.96 -16.76
CA LEU A 951 27.90 16.73 -15.59
C LEU A 951 27.03 17.97 -15.30
N VAL A 952 26.67 18.74 -16.33
CA VAL A 952 25.72 19.86 -16.23
C VAL A 952 24.64 19.83 -17.33
N LYS A 953 23.40 20.20 -16.98
CA LYS A 953 22.25 20.17 -17.91
C LYS A 953 22.09 21.42 -18.78
N ASN A 954 22.73 22.53 -18.42
CA ASN A 954 22.60 23.83 -19.10
C ASN A 954 23.56 24.01 -20.28
N LYS A 955 24.33 22.97 -20.64
CA LYS A 955 25.25 22.95 -21.78
C LYS A 955 24.76 21.94 -22.82
N PRO A 956 24.11 22.39 -23.91
CA PRO A 956 23.49 21.50 -24.90
C PRO A 956 24.46 20.50 -25.53
N GLU A 957 25.71 20.90 -25.79
CA GLU A 957 26.76 20.05 -26.37
C GLU A 957 27.06 18.82 -25.50
N LEU A 958 27.25 19.05 -24.20
CA LEU A 958 27.55 18.02 -23.21
C LEU A 958 26.35 17.07 -23.02
N VAL A 959 25.13 17.61 -22.96
CA VAL A 959 23.89 16.81 -22.93
C VAL A 959 23.71 16.01 -24.23
N SER A 960 24.05 16.58 -25.39
CA SER A 960 24.00 15.92 -26.69
C SER A 960 24.98 14.75 -26.78
N LYS A 961 26.23 14.95 -26.32
CA LYS A 961 27.25 13.89 -26.26
C LYS A 961 26.83 12.76 -25.32
N ALA A 962 26.31 13.09 -24.14
CA ALA A 962 25.74 12.12 -23.21
C ALA A 962 24.55 11.36 -23.82
N ARG A 963 23.63 12.04 -24.53
CA ARG A 963 22.55 11.38 -25.28
C ARG A 963 23.09 10.44 -26.36
N GLY A 964 24.13 10.83 -27.08
CA GLY A 964 24.78 9.98 -28.08
C GLY A 964 25.36 8.68 -27.52
N ILE A 965 25.87 8.70 -26.28
CA ILE A 965 26.33 7.49 -25.57
C ILE A 965 25.13 6.66 -25.10
N PHE A 966 24.13 7.31 -24.48
CA PHE A 966 22.90 6.67 -24.02
C PHE A 966 22.17 5.89 -25.13
N GLU A 967 21.95 6.50 -26.31
CA GLU A 967 21.28 5.86 -27.45
C GLU A 967 22.11 4.73 -28.10
N LYS A 968 23.42 4.66 -27.85
CA LYS A 968 24.25 3.51 -28.24
C LYS A 968 24.08 2.36 -27.25
N LEU A 969 24.24 2.62 -25.95
CA LEU A 969 24.17 1.59 -24.90
C LEU A 969 22.77 0.98 -24.77
N LYS A 970 21.72 1.79 -24.92
CA LYS A 970 20.30 1.35 -24.84
C LYS A 970 19.92 0.26 -25.86
N ARG A 971 20.74 0.05 -26.91
CA ARG A 971 20.52 -1.02 -27.90
C ARG A 971 20.74 -2.44 -27.36
N ARG A 972 21.51 -2.59 -26.28
CA ARG A 972 21.86 -3.90 -25.67
C ARG A 972 21.52 -3.99 -24.19
N TYR A 973 21.47 -2.86 -23.49
CA TYR A 973 21.28 -2.81 -22.04
C TYR A 973 20.12 -1.89 -21.65
N SER A 974 19.47 -2.20 -20.53
CA SER A 974 18.64 -1.24 -19.82
C SER A 974 19.54 -0.18 -19.19
N VAL A 975 19.42 1.08 -19.62
CA VAL A 975 20.28 2.20 -19.21
C VAL A 975 19.46 3.28 -18.52
N PHE A 976 19.94 3.75 -17.38
CA PHE A 976 19.37 4.86 -16.62
C PHE A 976 19.85 6.21 -17.19
N TRP A 977 18.96 7.20 -17.28
CA TRP A 977 19.29 8.56 -17.75
C TRP A 977 18.86 9.60 -16.73
N ASP A 978 19.78 10.47 -16.32
CA ASP A 978 19.45 11.55 -15.40
C ASP A 978 20.33 12.80 -15.61
N ALA A 979 19.67 13.94 -15.81
CA ALA A 979 20.28 15.26 -15.96
C ALA A 979 19.80 16.27 -14.89
N SER A 980 19.06 15.84 -13.87
CA SER A 980 18.47 16.72 -12.85
C SER A 980 19.30 16.79 -11.56
N GLY A 981 19.51 17.99 -11.03
CA GLY A 981 20.28 18.20 -9.80
C GLY A 981 21.81 18.04 -9.98
N SER A 982 22.53 18.04 -8.85
CA SER A 982 23.99 17.84 -8.83
C SER A 982 24.37 16.41 -9.21
N ILE A 983 25.63 16.20 -9.64
CA ILE A 983 26.10 14.86 -10.02
C ILE A 983 26.03 13.87 -8.85
N GLY A 984 26.40 14.27 -7.62
CA GLY A 984 26.29 13.42 -6.43
C GLY A 984 24.87 12.98 -6.08
N ARG A 985 23.85 13.82 -6.33
CA ARG A 985 22.44 13.40 -6.16
C ARG A 985 22.00 12.38 -7.20
N ARG A 986 22.60 12.41 -8.40
CA ARG A 986 22.33 11.46 -9.48
C ARG A 986 23.03 10.13 -9.25
N TYR A 987 24.27 10.16 -8.75
CA TYR A 987 24.93 8.98 -8.20
C TYR A 987 24.07 8.35 -7.10
N ARG A 988 23.62 9.09 -6.06
CA ARG A 988 22.74 8.51 -5.02
C ARG A 988 21.44 7.91 -5.57
N ARG A 989 20.79 8.52 -6.56
CA ARG A 989 19.60 7.93 -7.19
C ARG A 989 19.90 6.65 -7.97
N ALA A 990 21.06 6.56 -8.64
CA ALA A 990 21.50 5.36 -9.33
C ALA A 990 21.91 4.25 -8.34
N ASP A 991 22.60 4.62 -7.26
CA ASP A 991 23.02 3.73 -6.18
C ASP A 991 21.81 3.12 -5.44
N GLU A 992 20.80 3.94 -5.07
CA GLU A 992 19.56 3.48 -4.41
C GLU A 992 18.72 2.50 -5.24
N VAL A 993 18.89 2.48 -6.57
CA VAL A 993 18.24 1.50 -7.47
C VAL A 993 19.23 0.43 -7.99
N GLY A 994 20.45 0.44 -7.46
CA GLY A 994 21.48 -0.57 -7.64
C GLY A 994 22.15 -0.61 -9.01
N VAL A 995 22.17 0.50 -9.76
CA VAL A 995 22.91 0.58 -11.03
C VAL A 995 24.42 0.42 -10.76
N PRO A 996 25.11 -0.57 -11.34
CA PRO A 996 26.49 -0.87 -10.98
C PRO A 996 27.50 0.17 -11.53
N PHE A 997 27.24 0.74 -12.71
CA PHE A 997 28.17 1.68 -13.36
C PHE A 997 27.51 3.01 -13.70
N ALA A 998 28.08 4.13 -13.24
CA ALA A 998 27.61 5.47 -13.56
C ALA A 998 28.61 6.21 -14.45
N ILE A 999 28.24 6.45 -15.71
CA ILE A 999 29.05 7.07 -16.76
C ILE A 999 28.77 8.57 -16.77
N THR A 1000 29.75 9.36 -16.35
CA THR A 1000 29.68 10.81 -16.34
C THR A 1000 30.39 11.40 -17.56
N VAL A 1001 29.67 12.27 -18.27
CA VAL A 1001 30.21 13.07 -19.38
C VAL A 1001 30.50 14.46 -18.86
N ASP A 1002 31.76 14.87 -18.90
CA ASP A 1002 32.25 16.15 -18.38
C ASP A 1002 32.62 17.13 -19.52
N PHE A 1003 33.32 18.22 -19.20
CA PHE A 1003 33.77 19.20 -20.19
C PHE A 1003 34.93 18.67 -21.02
N ASP A 1004 35.85 17.94 -20.39
CA ASP A 1004 37.04 17.37 -21.02
C ASP A 1004 36.63 16.25 -22.01
N SER A 1005 35.54 15.52 -21.70
CA SER A 1005 34.89 14.58 -22.61
C SER A 1005 34.58 15.17 -23.98
N LEU A 1006 34.31 16.48 -24.09
CA LEU A 1006 34.07 17.14 -25.39
C LEU A 1006 35.32 17.21 -26.27
N GLN A 1007 36.51 17.24 -25.66
CA GLN A 1007 37.80 17.39 -26.33
C GLN A 1007 38.52 16.05 -26.56
N ASP A 1008 38.44 15.14 -25.57
CA ASP A 1008 39.29 13.93 -25.52
C ASP A 1008 38.59 12.61 -25.89
N ASP A 1009 37.28 12.62 -26.17
CA ASP A 1009 36.44 11.44 -26.43
C ASP A 1009 36.53 10.35 -25.33
N SER A 1010 36.76 10.76 -24.09
CA SER A 1010 36.72 9.91 -22.89
C SER A 1010 35.57 10.28 -21.96
N VAL A 1011 35.28 9.38 -21.02
CA VAL A 1011 34.26 9.54 -19.98
C VAL A 1011 34.78 9.01 -18.66
N THR A 1012 34.20 9.50 -17.57
CA THR A 1012 34.48 9.01 -16.22
C THR A 1012 33.44 7.94 -15.87
N VAL A 1013 33.88 6.69 -15.67
CA VAL A 1013 33.02 5.60 -15.20
C VAL A 1013 33.22 5.45 -13.70
N ARG A 1014 32.13 5.61 -12.94
CA ARG A 1014 32.09 5.36 -11.50
C ARG A 1014 31.54 3.97 -11.22
N ASP A 1015 32.24 3.21 -10.39
CA ASP A 1015 31.73 1.97 -9.79
C ASP A 1015 30.77 2.28 -8.62
N ARG A 1016 29.72 1.47 -8.46
CA ARG A 1016 28.73 1.63 -7.40
C ARG A 1016 29.28 1.23 -6.04
N ASP A 1017 30.04 0.16 -5.94
CA ASP A 1017 30.38 -0.43 -4.64
C ASP A 1017 31.57 0.30 -4.01
N SER A 1018 32.67 0.46 -4.75
CA SER A 1018 33.87 1.15 -4.28
C SER A 1018 33.77 2.68 -4.33
N CYS A 1019 32.78 3.23 -5.04
CA CYS A 1019 32.68 4.65 -5.44
C CYS A 1019 33.83 5.18 -6.31
N GLU A 1020 34.77 4.33 -6.73
CA GLU A 1020 35.94 4.74 -7.52
C GLU A 1020 35.56 5.22 -8.92
N GLN A 1021 36.42 6.07 -9.49
CA GLN A 1021 36.18 6.76 -10.75
C GLN A 1021 37.36 6.58 -11.70
N THR A 1022 37.14 5.81 -12.76
CA THR A 1022 38.15 5.52 -13.80
C THR A 1022 37.80 6.28 -15.08
N ARG A 1023 38.77 6.98 -15.65
CA ARG A 1023 38.62 7.68 -16.94
C ARG A 1023 39.02 6.74 -18.09
N MET A 1024 38.12 6.52 -19.05
CA MET A 1024 38.34 5.62 -20.20
C MET A 1024 37.76 6.18 -21.49
N LYS A 1025 38.25 5.75 -22.66
CA LYS A 1025 37.73 6.19 -23.96
C LYS A 1025 36.32 5.64 -24.20
N ILE A 1026 35.50 6.40 -24.91
CA ILE A 1026 34.12 6.00 -25.26
C ILE A 1026 34.10 4.72 -26.13
N SER A 1027 35.20 4.42 -26.84
CA SER A 1027 35.39 3.16 -27.58
C SER A 1027 35.43 1.93 -26.67
N ASP A 1028 36.02 2.07 -25.48
CA ASP A 1028 36.41 0.95 -24.61
C ASP A 1028 35.28 0.62 -23.62
N LEU A 1029 34.36 1.56 -23.44
CA LEU A 1029 33.19 1.48 -22.57
C LEU A 1029 32.28 0.28 -22.86
N TYR A 1030 32.06 -0.08 -24.12
CA TYR A 1030 31.19 -1.21 -24.46
C TYR A 1030 31.85 -2.57 -24.16
N PRO A 1031 33.12 -2.83 -24.57
CA PRO A 1031 33.89 -3.98 -24.09
C PRO A 1031 33.94 -4.09 -22.56
N PHE A 1032 34.23 -2.99 -21.85
CA PHE A 1032 34.28 -2.95 -20.39
C PHE A 1032 32.93 -3.36 -19.77
N LEU A 1033 31.83 -2.74 -20.18
CA LEU A 1033 30.50 -3.08 -19.67
C LEU A 1033 30.13 -4.53 -19.99
N THR A 1034 30.45 -5.04 -21.18
CA THR A 1034 30.19 -6.44 -21.54
C THR A 1034 30.92 -7.38 -20.58
N GLN A 1035 32.22 -7.20 -20.38
CA GLN A 1035 33.03 -8.02 -19.46
C GLN A 1035 32.49 -8.01 -18.02
N GLN A 1036 31.93 -6.89 -17.55
CA GLN A 1036 31.45 -6.75 -16.17
C GLN A 1036 29.99 -7.21 -15.95
N ILE A 1037 29.13 -7.15 -16.97
CA ILE A 1037 27.69 -7.50 -16.88
C ILE A 1037 27.44 -8.94 -17.33
N ASP A 1038 28.16 -9.36 -18.38
CA ASP A 1038 28.03 -10.62 -19.10
C ASP A 1038 29.43 -11.28 -19.20
N PRO A 1039 30.03 -11.75 -18.09
CA PRO A 1039 31.39 -12.32 -18.08
C PRO A 1039 31.51 -13.73 -18.70
N TRP A 1040 30.46 -14.20 -19.38
CA TRP A 1040 30.27 -15.57 -19.89
C TRP A 1040 30.09 -15.56 -21.41
#